data_AF-E3NJR2-F1
#
_entry.id   AF-E3NJR2-F1
#
_cell.length_a   1.000
_cell.length_b   1.000
_cell.length_c   1.000
_cell.angle_alpha   90.00
_cell.angle_beta   90.00
_cell.angle_gamma   90.00
#
_symmetry.space_group_name_H-M   'P 1'
#
loop_
_entity.id
_entity.type
_entity.pdbx_description
1 polymer ?
#
loop_
_entity_poly.entity_id
_entity_poly.type
_entity_poly.pdbx_seq_one_letter_code
_entity_poly.pdbx_strand_id
1 'polypeptide(L)'
;MMITIIGRLLPCMVICGLLLVHSDCAPINHSLYSNNNSHVPSYLDAFKELIVQHVYGSSDDNNSPGPIENDYLFDLNSSREFLRPKRNAPIPDKLKELIDKSSTLARISNGIALQSGLMDGSIKIEDVVAELLNFGTLKVSDVVGFNVDLVKELAGKMEKLPTSLDKSTIELENAGLGWNELRKKSEAVKGVIDLPQKDAYFNALENYERIFKFDVFGKVDKALDNILVKLKEIEELEIEEKPEPIVLKSYHTGNFNPLPDYLEIAVSKLNEVQATSKSFEDNKILIDSHSAFAPFGTMIDLIKIRYELEAPAVSNIHKALGNNFQQLTDLISKPIEPEIKGLSSLIHSRTISDFNKKIYTSGFHNGVRDLKKLALEIRDPWIEEFTGNAISTSRLADGIQTFLNVIYQVLHIDDKLKPVSTNNNPRSISYLKNVLQEVSKMPQKSAELVNIFSDIATCMEKSEKIGPANYEKGKKVIEKIVAVGKVFAELAAAVKRINIDQHQKDMNAFIKFLGFKDIKNATTSPAEIPAVMKRIKTTDTLKKFKELIAGVKNGFNIDKKALKADVKNITSQKDAISTDGFKEEGEMHACLQKLNDKFEKFEKAIAVTRKLSGIDSATIQNVENLASTVASVKNELKSLGSIPGSMKKYAKKITTEINKWPESLKSSGAIGQSVALLSHANDFKTLMSSGELDKFDTPVQTQIEAMKQGNEQTRIKTLWGDHKKFVTDLQASSNQTDTIGTSLKLDEIKTFEDYGTAMKTSLESMKDVKIDVKAKIEALDALISLTKKPAELEKIKKTLQHLESLDLAFSSHVSYFQKVPNALKSLYDFLVKFSIEPTRAPPPRSGKATPQVFYEDRDSSDYDNKRSEDIFDEATKARILYGVLIVLIVALIFAVSAFAYVMIRTPKDHLRHWIKGFPKNGRVYHNERLNEIAIETEKLIEQMKRQSYAYLPKRKHRNPEILCNPETALKKLMKDDKKMPIHANFVKSRNGKRFIACQAPTDKSKNHDDTTEDFWHMVVKERCNEVVMLCRCVEGGSVQSAEYYPIAIDKPKKCGRYEISLLAEPGIFMEFKEIIVRRMMIRDTTNKLKKRTITHYQHIGWKDQKCPPRGEHEALYQLMKKFESKWIPARFQSPVVVHCSTGIGRAMTFIGIHTVTEDVIKDTSTAWVNRLKLLREARWHAIQTTRQSFWLEMAVAHKLNWDYKLGMDKELKEQQAMFLTFNEQEELELAAERRKEKDKKAEGEAKGEEPILGQAVLQ
;
A
#
# COMPACT_ATOMS: atom_id res chain seq x y z
N MET A 1 48.46 -1.71 32.92
CA MET A 1 49.08 -2.90 32.27
C MET A 1 48.22 -4.16 32.41
N MET A 2 47.70 -4.49 33.61
CA MET A 2 46.78 -5.64 33.83
C MET A 2 45.43 -5.57 33.06
N ILE A 3 44.89 -4.36 32.84
CA ILE A 3 43.61 -4.15 32.13
C ILE A 3 43.73 -4.45 30.61
N THR A 4 44.92 -4.29 30.04
CA THR A 4 45.19 -4.59 28.62
C THR A 4 45.43 -6.07 28.37
N ILE A 5 45.89 -6.81 29.39
CA ILE A 5 46.13 -8.25 29.35
C ILE A 5 44.80 -9.01 29.48
N ILE A 6 43.92 -8.58 30.40
CA ILE A 6 42.60 -9.21 30.59
C ILE A 6 41.66 -8.97 29.39
N GLY A 7 41.73 -7.79 28.75
CA GLY A 7 40.94 -7.47 27.55
C GLY A 7 41.36 -8.24 26.28
N ARG A 8 42.60 -8.77 26.23
CA ARG A 8 43.07 -9.63 25.13
C ARG A 8 42.89 -11.13 25.41
N LEU A 9 42.79 -11.52 26.68
CA LEU A 9 42.60 -12.91 27.09
C LEU A 9 41.13 -13.37 27.07
N LEU A 10 40.14 -12.48 27.21
CA LEU A 10 38.72 -12.88 27.21
C LEU A 10 38.25 -13.54 25.90
N PRO A 11 38.63 -13.05 24.69
CA PRO A 11 38.32 -13.73 23.44
C PRO A 11 39.09 -15.06 23.31
N CYS A 12 40.31 -15.12 23.83
CA CYS A 12 41.13 -16.34 23.81
C CYS A 12 40.63 -17.39 24.81
N MET A 13 40.05 -17.00 25.95
CA MET A 13 39.48 -17.92 26.95
C MET A 13 38.12 -18.48 26.52
N VAL A 14 37.33 -17.73 25.75
CA VAL A 14 36.08 -18.25 25.15
C VAL A 14 36.38 -19.20 23.99
N ILE A 15 37.49 -18.99 23.28
CA ILE A 15 37.97 -19.92 22.23
C ILE A 15 38.69 -21.13 22.85
N CYS A 16 39.50 -20.96 23.90
CA CYS A 16 40.15 -22.05 24.63
C CYS A 16 39.15 -22.88 25.46
N GLY A 17 38.10 -22.28 26.03
CA GLY A 17 37.04 -23.02 26.73
C GLY A 17 36.18 -23.89 25.82
N LEU A 18 36.11 -23.55 24.52
CA LEU A 18 35.48 -24.38 23.49
C LEU A 18 36.44 -25.41 22.86
N LEU A 19 37.75 -25.28 23.09
CA LEU A 19 38.79 -26.20 22.59
C LEU A 19 39.38 -27.13 23.66
N LEU A 20 39.10 -26.92 24.95
CA LEU A 20 39.65 -27.72 26.06
C LEU A 20 38.72 -28.84 26.57
N VAL A 21 37.59 -29.12 25.92
CA VAL A 21 36.76 -30.27 26.33
C VAL A 21 37.24 -31.59 25.72
N HIS A 22 38.11 -31.62 24.70
CA HIS A 22 38.66 -32.89 24.20
C HIS A 22 40.16 -32.75 23.90
N SER A 23 41.01 -32.96 24.92
CA SER A 23 42.36 -33.48 24.73
C SER A 23 43.01 -33.77 26.08
N ASP A 24 42.92 -35.01 26.54
CA ASP A 24 44.07 -35.64 27.21
C ASP A 24 44.88 -36.40 26.16
N CYS A 25 46.20 -36.29 26.32
CA CYS A 25 47.29 -37.09 25.74
C CYS A 25 47.89 -36.66 24.38
N ALA A 26 49.18 -36.28 24.46
CA ALA A 26 50.21 -36.44 23.43
C ALA A 26 51.15 -37.61 23.84
N PRO A 27 52.16 -38.08 23.05
CA PRO A 27 52.35 -38.06 21.59
C PRO A 27 52.80 -39.42 20.97
N ILE A 28 52.54 -39.56 19.65
CA ILE A 28 53.40 -40.13 18.56
C ILE A 28 53.92 -41.59 18.67
N ASN A 29 53.49 -42.45 17.73
CA ASN A 29 54.41 -43.13 16.78
C ASN A 29 53.70 -43.77 15.56
N HIS A 30 54.36 -43.64 14.39
CA HIS A 30 53.96 -44.05 13.04
C HIS A 30 53.85 -45.58 12.81
N SER A 31 52.90 -46.05 11.98
CA SER A 31 53.16 -46.48 10.57
C SER A 31 52.05 -47.37 9.96
N LEU A 32 51.60 -46.97 8.76
CA LEU A 32 51.26 -47.73 7.53
C LEU A 32 50.50 -49.09 7.61
N TYR A 33 49.26 -49.16 7.07
CA TYR A 33 48.92 -49.62 5.71
C TYR A 33 47.38 -49.69 5.47
N SER A 34 47.00 -49.54 4.20
CA SER A 34 45.66 -49.49 3.55
C SER A 34 44.61 -50.54 4.00
N ASN A 35 43.28 -50.36 3.89
CA ASN A 35 42.50 -49.94 2.72
C ASN A 35 41.00 -49.65 3.06
N ASN A 36 40.37 -48.83 2.20
CA ASN A 36 38.93 -48.70 1.87
C ASN A 36 37.92 -47.94 2.76
N ASN A 37 37.45 -46.82 2.16
CA ASN A 37 36.08 -46.34 2.03
C ASN A 37 35.14 -46.30 3.26
N SER A 38 35.09 -45.13 3.90
CA SER A 38 33.84 -44.40 4.20
C SER A 38 34.19 -43.06 4.88
N HIS A 39 34.20 -41.94 4.16
CA HIS A 39 34.37 -40.62 4.78
C HIS A 39 33.03 -39.86 4.79
N VAL A 40 32.46 -39.73 5.98
CA VAL A 40 31.47 -38.72 6.34
C VAL A 40 32.23 -37.40 6.56
N PRO A 41 31.87 -36.27 5.92
CA PRO A 41 32.65 -35.04 6.07
C PRO A 41 32.40 -34.41 7.45
N SER A 42 33.48 -33.98 8.11
CA SER A 42 33.39 -33.19 9.33
C SER A 42 32.93 -31.76 9.01
N TYR A 43 32.33 -31.07 9.97
CA TYR A 43 31.91 -29.65 9.86
C TYR A 43 33.03 -28.69 9.40
N LEU A 44 34.30 -29.10 9.54
CA LEU A 44 35.47 -28.36 9.10
C LEU A 44 35.76 -28.53 7.59
N ASP A 45 35.35 -29.66 7.00
CA ASP A 45 35.53 -29.96 5.58
C ASP A 45 34.46 -29.25 4.74
N ALA A 46 33.22 -29.16 5.24
CA ALA A 46 32.17 -28.33 4.65
C ALA A 46 32.52 -26.82 4.67
N PHE A 47 33.28 -26.36 5.67
CA PHE A 47 33.76 -24.98 5.77
C PHE A 47 34.97 -24.71 4.85
N LYS A 48 35.81 -25.72 4.59
CA LYS A 48 36.90 -25.66 3.62
C LYS A 48 36.39 -25.73 2.18
N GLU A 49 35.38 -26.55 1.87
CA GLU A 49 34.76 -26.59 0.53
C GLU A 49 34.09 -25.26 0.15
N LEU A 50 33.47 -24.56 1.11
CA LEU A 50 32.84 -23.25 0.87
C LEU A 50 33.87 -22.15 0.52
N ILE A 51 35.12 -22.31 0.96
CA ILE A 51 36.25 -21.43 0.66
C ILE A 51 36.96 -21.84 -0.65
N VAL A 52 37.09 -23.14 -0.92
CA VAL A 52 37.74 -23.64 -2.14
C VAL A 52 36.93 -23.33 -3.40
N GLN A 53 35.58 -23.37 -3.34
CA GLN A 53 34.73 -22.92 -4.46
C GLN A 53 34.73 -21.39 -4.70
N HIS A 54 35.38 -20.62 -3.84
CA HIS A 54 35.52 -19.15 -3.99
C HIS A 54 36.83 -18.70 -4.62
N VAL A 55 37.84 -19.58 -4.82
CA VAL A 55 39.19 -19.12 -5.19
C VAL A 55 39.81 -19.78 -6.44
N TYR A 56 39.46 -21.01 -6.84
CA TYR A 56 40.06 -21.62 -8.05
C TYR A 56 39.00 -22.13 -9.04
N GLY A 57 39.14 -21.70 -10.29
CA GLY A 57 38.43 -22.28 -11.43
C GLY A 57 39.45 -22.93 -12.36
N SER A 58 39.17 -24.16 -12.77
CA SER A 58 39.78 -24.80 -13.94
C SER A 58 38.82 -25.83 -14.51
N SER A 59 38.83 -25.87 -15.83
CA SER A 59 38.02 -26.62 -16.78
C SER A 59 38.48 -28.07 -16.96
N ASP A 60 37.60 -28.95 -17.45
CA ASP A 60 37.72 -29.69 -18.74
C ASP A 60 36.78 -30.91 -18.83
N ASP A 61 36.49 -31.26 -20.08
CA ASP A 61 35.42 -32.09 -20.65
C ASP A 61 35.47 -33.61 -20.39
N ASN A 62 34.30 -34.31 -20.44
CA ASN A 62 33.99 -35.29 -21.49
C ASN A 62 32.63 -36.02 -21.37
N ASN A 63 32.16 -36.48 -22.53
CA ASN A 63 30.84 -37.00 -22.94
C ASN A 63 30.41 -38.39 -22.44
N SER A 64 29.08 -38.58 -22.50
CA SER A 64 28.31 -39.79 -22.92
C SER A 64 27.81 -40.83 -21.88
N PRO A 65 26.71 -41.58 -22.17
CA PRO A 65 25.54 -41.67 -21.27
C PRO A 65 25.14 -43.08 -20.79
N GLY A 66 24.42 -43.12 -19.66
CA GLY A 66 23.59 -44.22 -19.14
C GLY A 66 24.10 -44.85 -17.82
N PRO A 67 23.27 -45.57 -17.02
CA PRO A 67 21.81 -45.65 -16.92
C PRO A 67 21.28 -45.12 -15.55
N ILE A 68 19.95 -45.22 -15.38
CA ILE A 68 19.14 -44.83 -14.23
C ILE A 68 19.69 -45.32 -12.88
N GLU A 69 19.89 -44.40 -11.93
CA GLU A 69 19.88 -44.68 -10.49
C GLU A 69 18.89 -43.76 -9.77
N ASN A 70 18.04 -44.36 -8.94
CA ASN A 70 17.05 -43.71 -8.09
C ASN A 70 17.77 -43.06 -6.89
N ASP A 71 18.00 -41.75 -6.96
CA ASP A 71 18.51 -40.99 -5.82
C ASP A 71 17.43 -40.80 -4.75
N TYR A 72 17.73 -41.31 -3.55
CA TYR A 72 16.95 -41.17 -2.34
C TYR A 72 16.80 -39.69 -1.96
N LEU A 73 15.60 -39.14 -2.15
CA LEU A 73 15.25 -37.75 -1.92
C LEU A 73 14.91 -37.47 -0.44
N PHE A 74 15.90 -37.55 0.47
CA PHE A 74 15.84 -36.93 1.80
C PHE A 74 17.26 -36.60 2.30
N ASP A 75 17.76 -35.41 1.98
CA ASP A 75 18.90 -34.83 2.68
C ASP A 75 18.42 -34.32 4.05
N LEU A 76 18.56 -35.17 5.07
CA LEU A 76 18.09 -34.97 6.45
C LEU A 76 18.94 -34.01 7.29
N ASN A 77 19.86 -33.24 6.69
CA ASN A 77 20.75 -32.35 7.44
C ASN A 77 20.23 -30.91 7.67
N SER A 78 19.11 -30.49 7.06
CA SER A 78 18.62 -29.11 7.19
C SER A 78 17.64 -28.85 8.35
N SER A 79 17.33 -29.85 9.18
CA SER A 79 16.24 -29.76 10.17
C SER A 79 16.70 -29.50 11.61
N ARG A 80 18.00 -29.35 11.87
CA ARG A 80 18.54 -29.05 13.22
C ARG A 80 18.42 -27.58 13.66
N GLU A 81 17.90 -26.67 12.82
CA GLU A 81 17.78 -25.25 13.17
C GLU A 81 16.53 -24.87 13.99
N PHE A 82 15.59 -25.79 14.23
CA PHE A 82 14.35 -25.46 14.97
C PHE A 82 14.35 -25.77 16.46
N LEU A 83 15.43 -26.32 17.03
CA LEU A 83 15.54 -26.58 18.47
C LEU A 83 16.91 -26.16 19.01
N ARG A 84 17.11 -24.86 19.21
CA ARG A 84 18.11 -24.34 20.15
C ARG A 84 17.40 -23.54 21.25
N PRO A 85 17.66 -23.78 22.55
CA PRO A 85 17.06 -23.00 23.62
C PRO A 85 17.56 -21.55 23.55
N LYS A 86 16.65 -20.59 23.44
CA LYS A 86 16.96 -19.17 23.67
C LYS A 86 17.31 -19.01 25.15
N ARG A 87 18.48 -18.45 25.45
CA ARG A 87 19.03 -18.23 26.81
C ARG A 87 18.29 -17.19 27.66
N ASN A 88 16.99 -16.96 27.42
CA ASN A 88 16.07 -16.17 28.26
C ASN A 88 14.62 -16.57 27.92
N ALA A 89 14.28 -17.86 28.05
CA ALA A 89 12.91 -18.31 27.89
C ALA A 89 12.11 -18.05 29.18
N PRO A 90 10.87 -17.53 29.11
CA PRO A 90 9.96 -17.55 30.24
C PRO A 90 9.74 -19.01 30.71
N ILE A 91 9.33 -19.19 31.96
CA ILE A 91 9.02 -20.49 32.58
C ILE A 91 8.22 -21.34 31.59
N PRO A 92 8.57 -22.62 31.33
CA PRO A 92 7.86 -23.46 30.37
C PRO A 92 6.37 -23.50 30.70
N ASP A 93 5.52 -23.19 29.71
CA ASP A 93 4.08 -23.36 29.86
C ASP A 93 3.79 -24.86 29.93
N LYS A 94 3.47 -25.36 31.13
CA LYS A 94 3.24 -26.78 31.38
C LYS A 94 2.10 -27.36 30.54
N LEU A 95 1.08 -26.54 30.21
CA LEU A 95 0.00 -26.96 29.32
C LEU A 95 0.52 -27.19 27.90
N LYS A 96 1.42 -26.33 27.43
CA LYS A 96 2.05 -26.47 26.11
C LYS A 96 2.90 -27.74 26.03
N GLU A 97 3.65 -28.05 27.08
CA GLU A 97 4.45 -29.28 27.14
C GLU A 97 3.58 -30.55 27.12
N LEU A 98 2.47 -30.56 27.87
CA LEU A 98 1.47 -31.64 27.80
C LEU A 98 0.94 -31.82 26.38
N ILE A 99 0.59 -30.71 25.70
CA ILE A 99 0.06 -30.72 24.33
C ILE A 99 1.10 -31.28 23.36
N ASP A 100 2.36 -30.86 23.45
CA ASP A 100 3.40 -31.25 22.49
C ASP A 100 3.68 -32.76 22.55
N LYS A 101 3.79 -33.34 23.75
CA LYS A 101 3.97 -34.79 23.93
C LYS A 101 2.73 -35.58 23.54
N SER A 102 1.54 -35.15 23.99
CA SER A 102 0.29 -35.82 23.65
C SER A 102 -0.04 -35.74 22.15
N SER A 103 0.36 -34.67 21.48
CA SER A 103 0.22 -34.51 20.03
C SER A 103 1.01 -35.54 19.23
N THR A 104 2.19 -35.92 19.72
CA THR A 104 2.99 -36.99 19.10
C THR A 104 2.23 -38.32 19.18
N LEU A 105 1.68 -38.66 20.35
CA LEU A 105 0.89 -39.88 20.56
C LEU A 105 -0.42 -39.87 19.74
N ALA A 106 -1.07 -38.71 19.61
CA ALA A 106 -2.24 -38.53 18.77
C ALA A 106 -1.95 -38.79 17.28
N ARG A 107 -0.84 -38.25 16.76
CA ARG A 107 -0.41 -38.49 15.36
C ARG A 107 -0.08 -39.96 15.11
N ILE A 108 0.66 -40.61 16.03
CA ILE A 108 1.01 -42.04 15.91
C ILE A 108 -0.24 -42.91 15.93
N SER A 109 -1.10 -42.75 16.94
CA SER A 109 -2.33 -43.54 17.07
C SER A 109 -3.26 -43.37 15.88
N ASN A 110 -3.47 -42.14 15.41
CA ASN A 110 -4.34 -41.88 14.28
C ASN A 110 -3.71 -42.34 12.95
N GLY A 111 -2.37 -42.29 12.81
CA GLY A 111 -1.66 -42.89 11.68
C GLY A 111 -1.85 -44.41 11.58
N ILE A 112 -1.77 -45.12 12.71
CA ILE A 112 -2.06 -46.57 12.77
C ILE A 112 -3.52 -46.85 12.40
N ALA A 113 -4.46 -46.08 12.96
CA ALA A 113 -5.88 -46.25 12.70
C ALA A 113 -6.26 -45.98 11.24
N LEU A 114 -5.70 -44.92 10.63
CA LEU A 114 -5.89 -44.62 9.21
C LEU A 114 -5.29 -45.72 8.33
N GLN A 115 -4.10 -46.23 8.66
CA GLN A 115 -3.52 -47.35 7.92
C GLN A 115 -4.44 -48.59 7.96
N SER A 116 -4.91 -48.96 9.15
CA SER A 116 -5.83 -50.08 9.33
C SER A 116 -7.12 -49.87 8.55
N GLY A 117 -7.78 -48.72 8.73
CA GLY A 117 -9.09 -48.46 8.15
C GLY A 117 -9.09 -48.29 6.63
N LEU A 118 -8.02 -47.72 6.07
CA LEU A 118 -7.83 -47.69 4.62
C LEU A 118 -7.57 -49.09 4.06
N MET A 119 -6.83 -49.92 4.79
CA MET A 119 -6.50 -51.29 4.36
C MET A 119 -7.64 -52.29 4.59
N ASP A 120 -8.58 -52.09 5.51
CA ASP A 120 -9.75 -52.96 5.65
C ASP A 120 -10.98 -52.43 4.88
N GLY A 121 -10.96 -51.16 4.47
CA GLY A 121 -12.01 -50.49 3.72
C GLY A 121 -13.08 -49.81 4.57
N SER A 122 -12.92 -49.79 5.90
CA SER A 122 -13.80 -49.06 6.82
C SER A 122 -13.68 -47.54 6.70
N ILE A 123 -12.61 -47.04 6.07
CA ILE A 123 -12.38 -45.62 5.80
C ILE A 123 -12.17 -45.41 4.30
N LYS A 124 -12.88 -44.42 3.73
CA LYS A 124 -12.68 -44.00 2.34
C LYS A 124 -11.53 -43.01 2.24
N ILE A 125 -10.66 -43.22 1.26
CA ILE A 125 -9.48 -42.36 1.04
C ILE A 125 -9.87 -40.93 0.65
N GLU A 126 -10.97 -40.77 -0.08
CA GLU A 126 -11.47 -39.46 -0.51
C GLU A 126 -11.88 -38.58 0.68
N ASP A 127 -12.52 -39.18 1.69
CA ASP A 127 -12.95 -38.46 2.90
C ASP A 127 -11.72 -38.04 3.73
N VAL A 128 -10.74 -38.94 3.86
CA VAL A 128 -9.46 -38.64 4.54
C VAL A 128 -8.69 -37.53 3.82
N VAL A 129 -8.59 -37.59 2.50
CA VAL A 129 -7.87 -36.58 1.72
C VAL A 129 -8.58 -35.22 1.73
N ALA A 130 -9.91 -35.19 1.66
CA ALA A 130 -10.67 -33.94 1.81
C ALA A 130 -10.43 -33.28 3.18
N GLU A 131 -10.38 -34.08 4.25
CA GLU A 131 -10.04 -33.59 5.60
C GLU A 131 -8.60 -33.07 5.67
N LEU A 132 -7.61 -33.81 5.15
CA LEU A 132 -6.18 -33.44 5.24
C LEU A 132 -5.83 -32.21 4.40
N LEU A 133 -6.39 -32.10 3.18
CA LEU A 133 -6.21 -30.97 2.27
C LEU A 133 -7.14 -29.79 2.58
N ASN A 134 -7.97 -29.92 3.60
CA ASN A 134 -8.92 -28.91 4.06
C ASN A 134 -9.85 -28.37 2.98
N PHE A 135 -10.61 -29.25 2.33
CA PHE A 135 -11.56 -28.86 1.29
C PHE A 135 -12.85 -28.21 1.81
N GLY A 136 -13.09 -28.20 3.12
CA GLY A 136 -14.33 -27.64 3.66
C GLY A 136 -15.45 -28.67 3.58
N THR A 137 -16.62 -28.16 3.22
CA THR A 137 -17.81 -28.97 2.89
C THR A 137 -17.71 -29.63 1.51
N LEU A 138 -16.68 -29.30 0.71
CA LEU A 138 -16.47 -29.88 -0.62
C LEU A 138 -15.88 -31.28 -0.51
N LYS A 139 -16.44 -32.21 -1.27
CA LYS A 139 -15.89 -33.54 -1.48
C LYS A 139 -14.80 -33.50 -2.54
N VAL A 140 -13.93 -34.52 -2.57
CA VAL A 140 -12.95 -34.69 -3.66
C VAL A 140 -13.64 -34.71 -5.03
N SER A 141 -14.82 -35.32 -5.14
CA SER A 141 -15.62 -35.34 -6.37
C SER A 141 -16.03 -33.95 -6.85
N ASP A 142 -16.30 -33.01 -5.94
CA ASP A 142 -16.75 -31.66 -6.28
C ASP A 142 -15.60 -30.85 -6.88
N VAL A 143 -14.41 -30.95 -6.28
CA VAL A 143 -13.18 -30.31 -6.78
C VAL A 143 -12.75 -30.90 -8.12
N VAL A 144 -12.87 -32.23 -8.28
CA VAL A 144 -12.64 -32.91 -9.57
C VAL A 144 -13.67 -32.48 -10.62
N GLY A 145 -14.92 -32.24 -10.20
CA GLY A 145 -16.05 -31.86 -11.04
C GLY A 145 -16.08 -30.42 -11.53
N PHE A 146 -15.30 -29.50 -10.93
CA PHE A 146 -15.30 -28.07 -11.33
C PHE A 146 -15.01 -27.87 -12.81
N ASN A 147 -15.85 -27.15 -13.55
CA ASN A 147 -15.56 -26.83 -14.94
C ASN A 147 -14.56 -25.67 -15.04
N VAL A 148 -13.28 -25.99 -14.83
CA VAL A 148 -12.15 -25.05 -14.87
C VAL A 148 -11.99 -24.41 -16.25
N ASP A 149 -12.43 -25.07 -17.32
CA ASP A 149 -12.32 -24.56 -18.68
C ASP A 149 -13.30 -23.42 -18.93
N LEU A 150 -14.50 -23.47 -18.36
CA LEU A 150 -15.44 -22.34 -18.39
C LEU A 150 -14.88 -21.09 -17.69
N VAL A 151 -14.19 -21.28 -16.56
CA VAL A 151 -13.57 -20.17 -15.82
C VAL A 151 -12.39 -19.58 -16.60
N LYS A 152 -11.58 -20.41 -17.25
CA LYS A 152 -10.50 -19.97 -18.13
C LYS A 152 -11.01 -19.25 -19.38
N GLU A 153 -12.07 -19.76 -20.00
CA GLU A 153 -12.71 -19.11 -21.15
C GLU A 153 -13.21 -17.71 -20.77
N LEU A 154 -13.86 -17.58 -19.61
CA LEU A 154 -14.31 -16.29 -19.11
C LEU A 154 -13.14 -15.33 -18.87
N ALA A 155 -12.09 -15.78 -18.17
CA ALA A 155 -10.90 -14.97 -17.91
C ALA A 155 -10.25 -14.50 -19.23
N GLY A 156 -10.08 -15.41 -20.21
CA GLY A 156 -9.52 -15.07 -21.51
C GLY A 156 -10.42 -14.14 -22.35
N LYS A 157 -11.75 -14.18 -22.19
CA LYS A 157 -12.64 -13.17 -22.79
C LYS A 157 -12.48 -11.81 -22.12
N MET A 158 -12.29 -11.77 -20.81
CA MET A 158 -12.08 -10.53 -20.06
C MET A 158 -10.72 -9.88 -20.33
N GLU A 159 -9.67 -10.67 -20.56
CA GLU A 159 -8.36 -10.15 -20.96
C GLU A 159 -8.35 -9.50 -22.34
N LYS A 160 -9.26 -9.94 -23.23
CA LYS A 160 -9.43 -9.34 -24.55
C LYS A 160 -10.19 -8.02 -24.53
N LEU A 161 -10.81 -7.66 -23.41
CA LEU A 161 -11.48 -6.38 -23.28
C LEU A 161 -10.44 -5.25 -23.33
N PRO A 162 -10.76 -4.14 -24.02
CA PRO A 162 -9.86 -3.01 -24.08
C PRO A 162 -9.60 -2.45 -22.68
N THR A 163 -8.33 -2.36 -22.28
CA THR A 163 -7.90 -1.72 -21.02
C THR A 163 -8.18 -0.21 -21.02
N SER A 164 -8.28 0.38 -22.21
CA SER A 164 -8.73 1.74 -22.47
C SER A 164 -9.49 1.78 -23.78
N LEU A 165 -10.55 2.58 -23.84
CA LEU A 165 -11.26 2.82 -25.09
C LEU A 165 -10.42 3.73 -26.01
N ASP A 166 -10.39 3.40 -27.29
CA ASP A 166 -9.72 4.22 -28.30
C ASP A 166 -10.36 5.62 -28.37
N LYS A 167 -9.54 6.63 -28.67
CA LYS A 167 -9.97 8.03 -28.71
C LYS A 167 -11.19 8.23 -29.62
N SER A 168 -11.20 7.58 -30.79
CA SER A 168 -12.29 7.69 -31.74
C SER A 168 -13.59 7.04 -31.25
N THR A 169 -13.48 5.99 -30.42
CA THR A 169 -14.66 5.36 -29.78
C THR A 169 -15.22 6.27 -28.68
N ILE A 170 -14.36 6.91 -27.88
CA ILE A 170 -14.77 7.87 -26.85
C ILE A 170 -15.45 9.10 -27.47
N GLU A 171 -14.88 9.62 -28.56
CA GLU A 171 -15.47 10.73 -29.33
C GLU A 171 -16.86 10.35 -29.84
N LEU A 172 -17.03 9.13 -30.35
CA LEU A 172 -18.32 8.61 -30.81
C LEU A 172 -19.33 8.45 -29.67
N GLU A 173 -18.93 7.89 -28.53
CA GLU A 173 -19.78 7.81 -27.33
C GLU A 173 -20.23 9.20 -26.88
N ASN A 174 -19.32 10.16 -26.82
CA ASN A 174 -19.61 11.54 -26.44
C ASN A 174 -20.55 12.22 -27.43
N ALA A 175 -20.38 11.98 -28.73
CA ALA A 175 -21.30 12.47 -29.75
C ALA A 175 -22.71 11.93 -29.50
N GLY A 176 -22.87 10.62 -29.32
CA GLY A 176 -24.18 10.01 -29.06
C GLY A 176 -24.83 10.48 -27.75
N LEU A 177 -24.05 10.70 -26.69
CA LEU A 177 -24.53 11.31 -25.45
C LEU A 177 -24.94 12.78 -25.66
N GLY A 178 -24.16 13.54 -26.42
CA GLY A 178 -24.47 14.93 -26.77
C GLY A 178 -25.76 15.06 -27.56
N TRP A 179 -26.01 14.14 -28.51
CA TRP A 179 -27.28 14.05 -29.23
C TRP A 179 -28.45 13.69 -28.31
N ASN A 180 -28.25 12.83 -27.31
CA ASN A 180 -29.29 12.57 -26.30
C ASN A 180 -29.56 13.80 -25.42
N GLU A 181 -28.53 14.56 -25.05
CA GLU A 181 -28.71 15.81 -24.29
C GLU A 181 -29.43 16.88 -25.09
N LEU A 182 -29.11 17.03 -26.38
CA LEU A 182 -29.85 17.89 -27.30
C LEU A 182 -31.34 17.47 -27.36
N ARG A 183 -31.60 16.16 -27.50
CA ARG A 183 -32.95 15.60 -27.46
C ARG A 183 -33.65 15.98 -26.14
N LYS A 184 -33.07 15.68 -24.96
CA LYS A 184 -33.67 16.02 -23.66
C LYS A 184 -33.98 17.51 -23.54
N LYS A 185 -33.04 18.38 -23.93
CA LYS A 185 -33.25 19.85 -23.91
C LYS A 185 -34.38 20.30 -24.82
N SER A 186 -34.54 19.67 -25.99
CA SER A 186 -35.64 20.00 -26.91
C SER A 186 -37.04 19.63 -26.37
N GLU A 187 -37.15 18.78 -25.33
CA GLU A 187 -38.45 18.46 -24.70
C GLU A 187 -39.10 19.67 -24.03
N ALA A 188 -38.28 20.59 -23.50
CA ALA A 188 -38.73 21.83 -22.88
C ALA A 188 -39.26 22.87 -23.90
N VAL A 189 -39.09 22.58 -25.19
CA VAL A 189 -39.20 23.56 -26.29
C VAL A 189 -40.20 23.04 -27.33
N LYS A 190 -41.41 22.67 -26.88
CA LYS A 190 -42.48 22.31 -27.80
C LYS A 190 -43.05 23.59 -28.44
N GLY A 191 -42.82 23.77 -29.74
CA GLY A 191 -43.59 24.71 -30.56
C GLY A 191 -42.99 26.10 -30.80
N VAL A 192 -41.67 26.24 -30.94
CA VAL A 192 -40.99 27.54 -31.17
C VAL A 192 -40.87 27.86 -32.67
N ILE A 193 -42.02 27.95 -33.34
CA ILE A 193 -42.06 28.34 -34.76
C ILE A 193 -42.44 29.80 -34.97
N ASP A 194 -42.78 30.54 -33.90
CA ASP A 194 -43.17 31.94 -33.94
C ASP A 194 -42.62 32.78 -32.77
N LEU A 195 -42.73 34.11 -32.90
CA LEU A 195 -42.46 35.09 -31.85
C LEU A 195 -43.70 35.97 -31.65
N PRO A 196 -44.74 35.47 -30.99
CA PRO A 196 -46.06 36.12 -30.97
C PRO A 196 -46.05 37.48 -30.26
N GLN A 197 -45.05 37.73 -29.40
CA GLN A 197 -44.87 38.99 -28.67
C GLN A 197 -43.99 40.01 -29.42
N LYS A 198 -43.39 39.63 -30.57
CA LYS A 198 -42.46 40.49 -31.33
C LYS A 198 -43.11 41.82 -31.71
N ASP A 199 -44.25 41.76 -32.38
CA ASP A 199 -44.93 42.96 -32.88
C ASP A 199 -45.46 43.84 -31.73
N ALA A 200 -46.00 43.21 -30.68
CA ALA A 200 -46.45 43.92 -29.48
C ALA A 200 -45.30 44.65 -28.77
N TYR A 201 -44.11 44.03 -28.68
CA TYR A 201 -42.93 44.65 -28.09
C TYR A 201 -42.45 45.85 -28.90
N PHE A 202 -42.29 45.71 -30.23
CA PHE A 202 -41.83 46.81 -31.07
C PHE A 202 -42.84 47.97 -31.10
N ASN A 203 -44.14 47.68 -31.10
CA ASN A 203 -45.18 48.71 -31.00
C ASN A 203 -45.10 49.49 -29.68
N ALA A 204 -44.88 48.81 -28.56
CA ALA A 204 -44.67 49.47 -27.26
C ALA A 204 -43.37 50.30 -27.26
N LEU A 205 -42.30 49.77 -27.87
CA LEU A 205 -40.98 50.40 -27.90
C LEU A 205 -40.98 51.65 -28.78
N GLU A 206 -41.67 51.66 -29.93
CA GLU A 206 -41.78 52.82 -30.81
C GLU A 206 -42.57 53.98 -30.16
N ASN A 207 -43.48 53.68 -29.23
CA ASN A 207 -44.32 54.66 -28.55
C ASN A 207 -43.80 55.08 -27.17
N TYR A 208 -42.61 54.62 -26.75
CA TYR A 208 -42.13 54.79 -25.37
C TYR A 208 -42.02 56.26 -24.91
N GLU A 209 -41.63 57.20 -25.79
CA GLU A 209 -41.52 58.63 -25.44
C GLU A 209 -42.91 59.27 -25.17
N ARG A 210 -43.99 58.71 -25.74
CA ARG A 210 -45.37 59.14 -25.46
C ARG A 210 -45.88 58.53 -24.16
N ILE A 211 -45.44 57.32 -23.84
CA ILE A 211 -45.88 56.53 -22.69
C ILE A 211 -45.18 57.01 -21.39
N PHE A 212 -43.88 57.28 -21.45
CA PHE A 212 -43.06 57.60 -20.28
C PHE A 212 -42.61 59.07 -20.28
N LYS A 213 -42.99 59.81 -19.23
CA LYS A 213 -42.61 61.21 -19.03
C LYS A 213 -41.23 61.32 -18.39
N PHE A 214 -40.17 61.13 -19.19
CA PHE A 214 -38.78 61.06 -18.68
C PHE A 214 -38.30 62.30 -17.92
N ASP A 215 -38.83 63.48 -18.25
CA ASP A 215 -38.38 64.74 -17.65
C ASP A 215 -38.72 64.81 -16.14
N VAL A 216 -39.68 64.02 -15.67
CA VAL A 216 -40.06 63.94 -14.25
C VAL A 216 -38.95 63.26 -13.43
N PHE A 217 -38.29 62.23 -13.97
CA PHE A 217 -37.19 61.54 -13.29
C PHE A 217 -35.94 62.42 -13.15
N GLY A 218 -35.60 63.19 -14.19
CA GLY A 218 -34.48 64.14 -14.10
C GLY A 218 -34.71 65.26 -13.08
N LYS A 219 -35.97 65.68 -12.91
CA LYS A 219 -36.34 66.69 -11.90
C LYS A 219 -36.23 66.14 -10.47
N VAL A 220 -36.65 64.90 -10.21
CA VAL A 220 -36.52 64.30 -8.88
C VAL A 220 -35.06 64.00 -8.53
N ASP A 221 -34.27 63.53 -9.50
CA ASP A 221 -32.84 63.23 -9.28
C ASP A 221 -32.11 64.50 -8.84
N LYS A 222 -32.35 65.63 -9.53
CA LYS A 222 -31.79 66.94 -9.18
C LYS A 222 -32.27 67.45 -7.82
N ALA A 223 -33.55 67.25 -7.49
CA ALA A 223 -34.10 67.67 -6.19
C ALA A 223 -33.45 66.91 -5.03
N LEU A 224 -33.26 65.59 -5.16
CA LEU A 224 -32.58 64.75 -4.17
C LEU A 224 -31.08 65.02 -4.11
N ASP A 225 -30.44 65.32 -5.24
CA ASP A 225 -29.03 65.69 -5.30
C ASP A 225 -28.75 66.99 -4.53
N ASN A 226 -29.60 68.01 -4.70
CA ASN A 226 -29.50 69.26 -3.96
C ASN A 226 -29.56 69.04 -2.43
N ILE A 227 -30.37 68.09 -1.96
CA ILE A 227 -30.41 67.71 -0.53
C ILE A 227 -29.07 67.08 -0.13
N LEU A 228 -28.55 66.12 -0.90
CA LEU A 228 -27.28 65.45 -0.58
C LEU A 228 -26.11 66.45 -0.55
N VAL A 229 -26.06 67.40 -1.49
CA VAL A 229 -25.08 68.50 -1.50
C VAL A 229 -25.22 69.34 -0.24
N LYS A 230 -26.44 69.77 0.11
CA LYS A 230 -26.68 70.59 1.31
C LYS A 230 -26.32 69.86 2.61
N LEU A 231 -26.62 68.58 2.71
CA LEU A 231 -26.26 67.75 3.87
C LEU A 231 -24.74 67.56 3.99
N LYS A 232 -24.02 67.49 2.86
CA LYS A 232 -22.56 67.43 2.85
C LYS A 232 -21.94 68.76 3.32
N GLU A 233 -22.46 69.89 2.84
CA GLU A 233 -22.02 71.21 3.30
C GLU A 233 -22.22 71.37 4.82
N ILE A 234 -23.34 70.87 5.38
CA ILE A 234 -23.59 70.85 6.83
C ILE A 234 -22.57 69.98 7.58
N GLU A 235 -22.26 68.79 7.06
CA GLU A 235 -21.30 67.86 7.67
C GLU A 235 -19.90 68.46 7.82
N GLU A 236 -19.50 69.27 6.83
CA GLU A 236 -18.18 69.92 6.74
C GLU A 236 -18.07 71.22 7.55
N LEU A 237 -19.13 71.65 8.26
CA LEU A 237 -19.08 72.86 9.09
C LEU A 237 -18.20 72.68 10.35
N GLU A 238 -17.24 73.59 10.49
CA GLU A 238 -16.41 73.73 11.69
C GLU A 238 -16.89 74.92 12.54
N ILE A 239 -17.12 74.65 13.83
CA ILE A 239 -17.58 75.66 14.80
C ILE A 239 -16.50 75.82 15.85
N GLU A 240 -15.99 77.05 15.97
CA GLU A 240 -15.01 77.45 16.98
C GLU A 240 -15.59 77.38 18.41
N GLU A 241 -14.74 77.31 19.43
CA GLU A 241 -15.19 77.24 20.84
C GLU A 241 -16.00 78.47 21.29
N LYS A 242 -15.78 79.64 20.65
CA LYS A 242 -16.50 80.89 20.89
C LYS A 242 -16.89 81.56 19.55
N PRO A 243 -17.92 81.05 18.86
CA PRO A 243 -18.24 81.50 17.52
C PRO A 243 -18.86 82.92 17.53
N GLU A 244 -18.41 83.78 16.62
CA GLU A 244 -19.01 85.11 16.47
C GLU A 244 -20.47 85.04 15.97
N PRO A 245 -21.39 85.88 16.48
CA PRO A 245 -22.81 85.85 16.08
C PRO A 245 -23.06 86.01 14.57
N ILE A 246 -22.20 86.77 13.88
CA ILE A 246 -22.30 87.00 12.43
C ILE A 246 -22.01 85.70 11.65
N VAL A 247 -21.03 84.91 12.09
CA VAL A 247 -20.65 83.63 11.47
C VAL A 247 -21.78 82.61 11.65
N LEU A 248 -22.37 82.52 12.86
CA LEU A 248 -23.52 81.65 13.10
C LEU A 248 -24.72 82.04 12.23
N LYS A 249 -24.96 83.34 12.02
CA LYS A 249 -26.04 83.81 11.14
C LYS A 249 -25.80 83.39 9.67
N SER A 250 -24.55 83.43 9.22
CA SER A 250 -24.16 82.95 7.88
C SER A 250 -24.41 81.44 7.75
N TYR A 251 -23.94 80.64 8.70
CA TYR A 251 -24.16 79.18 8.72
C TYR A 251 -25.64 78.82 8.76
N HIS A 252 -26.44 79.52 9.56
CA HIS A 252 -27.88 79.36 9.59
C HIS A 252 -28.51 79.59 8.22
N THR A 253 -28.23 80.75 7.62
CA THR A 253 -28.87 81.20 6.39
C THR A 253 -28.46 80.37 5.19
N GLY A 254 -27.19 79.96 5.11
CA GLY A 254 -26.66 79.20 3.97
C GLY A 254 -26.96 77.70 4.01
N ASN A 255 -27.01 77.11 5.21
CA ASN A 255 -27.00 75.65 5.36
C ASN A 255 -28.31 75.08 5.96
N PHE A 256 -28.80 75.66 7.06
CA PHE A 256 -29.91 75.09 7.81
C PHE A 256 -31.29 75.64 7.39
N ASN A 257 -31.41 76.96 7.19
CA ASN A 257 -32.65 77.61 6.78
C ASN A 257 -33.26 77.06 5.48
N PRO A 258 -32.50 76.82 4.38
CA PRO A 258 -33.09 76.36 3.13
C PRO A 258 -33.43 74.86 3.12
N LEU A 259 -33.00 74.09 4.13
CA LEU A 259 -33.14 72.63 4.15
C LEU A 259 -34.61 72.15 4.13
N PRO A 260 -35.55 72.70 4.93
CA PRO A 260 -36.97 72.30 4.85
C PRO A 260 -37.57 72.48 3.45
N ASP A 261 -37.20 73.56 2.75
CA ASP A 261 -37.73 73.85 1.42
C ASP A 261 -37.17 72.87 0.38
N TYR A 262 -35.90 72.47 0.48
CA TYR A 262 -35.34 71.41 -0.37
C TYR A 262 -36.03 70.06 -0.15
N LEU A 263 -36.35 69.71 1.10
CA LEU A 263 -37.07 68.48 1.43
C LEU A 263 -38.50 68.50 0.89
N GLU A 264 -39.23 69.61 1.03
CA GLU A 264 -40.59 69.76 0.51
C GLU A 264 -40.62 69.66 -1.02
N ILE A 265 -39.68 70.32 -1.70
CA ILE A 265 -39.52 70.21 -3.16
C ILE A 265 -39.26 68.76 -3.55
N ALA A 266 -38.39 68.04 -2.84
CA ALA A 266 -38.11 66.64 -3.16
C ALA A 266 -39.34 65.74 -2.97
N VAL A 267 -40.17 65.92 -1.94
CA VAL A 267 -41.41 65.16 -1.77
C VAL A 267 -42.43 65.48 -2.85
N SER A 268 -42.56 66.75 -3.25
CA SER A 268 -43.39 67.14 -4.39
C SER A 268 -42.95 66.42 -5.67
N LYS A 269 -41.65 66.36 -5.94
CA LYS A 269 -41.12 65.64 -7.12
C LYS A 269 -41.23 64.13 -7.02
N LEU A 270 -41.08 63.54 -5.83
CA LEU A 270 -41.33 62.12 -5.62
C LEU A 270 -42.80 61.75 -5.89
N ASN A 271 -43.76 62.61 -5.53
CA ASN A 271 -45.18 62.42 -5.85
C ASN A 271 -45.43 62.43 -7.38
N GLU A 272 -44.83 63.38 -8.10
CA GLU A 272 -44.91 63.44 -9.56
C GLU A 272 -44.39 62.15 -10.22
N VAL A 273 -43.30 61.58 -9.67
CA VAL A 273 -42.73 60.31 -10.14
C VAL A 273 -43.63 59.12 -9.79
N GLN A 274 -44.17 59.05 -8.57
CA GLN A 274 -45.02 57.94 -8.13
C GLN A 274 -46.27 57.81 -9.01
N ALA A 275 -46.82 58.94 -9.47
CA ALA A 275 -47.94 58.97 -10.41
C ALA A 275 -47.65 58.29 -11.77
N THR A 276 -46.38 58.03 -12.11
CA THR A 276 -45.97 57.32 -13.33
C THR A 276 -46.02 55.79 -13.21
N SER A 277 -46.26 55.23 -12.00
CA SER A 277 -46.25 53.77 -11.76
C SER A 277 -47.15 52.99 -12.71
N LYS A 278 -48.34 53.53 -13.01
CA LYS A 278 -49.32 52.88 -13.88
C LYS A 278 -48.81 52.67 -15.31
N SER A 279 -48.02 53.61 -15.83
CA SER A 279 -47.41 53.49 -17.17
C SER A 279 -46.48 52.29 -17.29
N PHE A 280 -45.77 51.91 -16.20
CA PHE A 280 -44.91 50.72 -16.17
C PHE A 280 -45.73 49.42 -16.06
N GLU A 281 -46.81 49.42 -15.29
CA GLU A 281 -47.71 48.26 -15.17
C GLU A 281 -48.42 47.93 -16.48
N ASP A 282 -48.83 48.95 -17.23
CA ASP A 282 -49.55 48.79 -18.49
C ASP A 282 -48.60 48.45 -19.66
N ASN A 283 -47.28 48.60 -19.48
CA ASN A 283 -46.25 48.33 -20.50
C ASN A 283 -45.19 47.32 -20.02
N LYS A 284 -45.64 46.30 -19.28
CA LYS A 284 -44.77 45.21 -18.77
C LYS A 284 -43.92 44.55 -19.84
N ILE A 285 -44.37 44.50 -21.09
CA ILE A 285 -43.62 43.89 -22.20
C ILE A 285 -42.26 44.58 -22.45
N LEU A 286 -42.12 45.87 -22.14
CA LEU A 286 -40.85 46.59 -22.24
C LEU A 286 -39.91 46.28 -21.08
N ILE A 287 -40.47 46.01 -19.90
CA ILE A 287 -39.75 45.63 -18.69
C ILE A 287 -39.28 44.17 -18.79
N ASP A 288 -40.17 43.30 -19.25
CA ASP A 288 -39.97 41.84 -19.39
C ASP A 288 -39.52 41.45 -20.81
N SER A 289 -38.67 42.28 -21.39
CA SER A 289 -38.18 42.12 -22.76
C SER A 289 -37.50 40.76 -23.02
N HIS A 290 -36.86 40.18 -22.00
CA HIS A 290 -36.22 38.86 -22.11
C HIS A 290 -37.24 37.73 -22.34
N SER A 291 -38.39 37.78 -21.66
CA SER A 291 -39.46 36.78 -21.82
C SER A 291 -40.12 36.85 -23.19
N ALA A 292 -40.26 38.06 -23.76
CA ALA A 292 -40.84 38.26 -25.09
C ALA A 292 -40.03 37.58 -26.22
N PHE A 293 -38.73 37.38 -26.03
CA PHE A 293 -37.82 36.77 -27.02
C PHE A 293 -37.17 35.45 -26.53
N ALA A 294 -37.59 34.90 -25.39
CA ALA A 294 -37.07 33.65 -24.84
C ALA A 294 -37.15 32.45 -25.82
N PRO A 295 -38.22 32.28 -26.62
CA PRO A 295 -38.27 31.21 -27.61
C PRO A 295 -37.11 31.30 -28.63
N PHE A 296 -36.80 32.51 -29.09
CA PHE A 296 -35.69 32.74 -30.03
C PHE A 296 -34.33 32.33 -29.45
N GLY A 297 -34.04 32.75 -28.22
CA GLY A 297 -32.81 32.40 -27.53
C GLY A 297 -32.67 30.89 -27.30
N THR A 298 -33.78 30.24 -26.91
CA THR A 298 -33.82 28.80 -26.67
C THR A 298 -33.55 28.00 -27.95
N MET A 299 -34.13 28.39 -29.09
CA MET A 299 -33.89 27.73 -30.37
C MET A 299 -32.43 27.93 -30.84
N ILE A 300 -31.86 29.13 -30.64
CA ILE A 300 -30.44 29.36 -30.92
C ILE A 300 -29.55 28.44 -30.10
N ASP A 301 -29.84 28.23 -28.82
CA ASP A 301 -29.05 27.35 -27.96
C ASP A 301 -29.09 25.89 -28.45
N LEU A 302 -30.26 25.42 -28.92
CA LEU A 302 -30.41 24.09 -29.52
C LEU A 302 -29.61 23.98 -30.85
N ILE A 303 -29.73 24.98 -31.73
CA ILE A 303 -28.99 25.05 -33.00
C ILE A 303 -27.48 25.07 -32.75
N LYS A 304 -27.03 25.82 -31.73
CA LYS A 304 -25.62 25.90 -31.36
C LYS A 304 -25.10 24.55 -30.88
N ILE A 305 -25.84 23.87 -30.00
CA ILE A 305 -25.49 22.51 -29.56
C ILE A 305 -25.42 21.57 -30.76
N ARG A 306 -26.39 21.60 -31.69
CA ARG A 306 -26.33 20.81 -32.92
C ARG A 306 -25.09 21.12 -33.75
N TYR A 307 -24.73 22.39 -33.91
CA TYR A 307 -23.58 22.82 -34.71
C TYR A 307 -22.23 22.35 -34.12
N GLU A 308 -22.16 22.23 -32.79
CA GLU A 308 -20.99 21.72 -32.07
C GLU A 308 -20.91 20.17 -32.10
N LEU A 309 -22.03 19.49 -32.39
CA LEU A 309 -22.09 18.04 -32.52
C LEU A 309 -21.80 17.63 -33.97
N GLU A 310 -20.59 17.13 -34.23
CA GLU A 310 -20.29 16.49 -35.52
C GLU A 310 -21.15 15.25 -35.72
N ALA A 311 -21.61 15.01 -36.97
CA ALA A 311 -22.16 13.72 -37.36
C ALA A 311 -20.99 12.76 -37.66
N PRO A 312 -20.77 11.70 -36.86
CA PRO A 312 -19.66 10.80 -37.11
C PRO A 312 -20.00 9.88 -38.30
N ALA A 313 -19.54 10.25 -39.50
CA ALA A 313 -19.80 9.52 -40.73
C ALA A 313 -18.78 8.38 -40.99
N VAL A 314 -18.29 7.70 -39.95
CA VAL A 314 -17.26 6.65 -40.13
C VAL A 314 -17.81 5.29 -39.69
N SER A 315 -18.32 4.54 -40.68
CA SER A 315 -18.88 3.18 -40.50
C SER A 315 -17.95 2.23 -39.73
N ASN A 316 -16.62 2.36 -39.90
CA ASN A 316 -15.65 1.52 -39.21
C ASN A 316 -15.58 1.78 -37.70
N ILE A 317 -15.82 3.02 -37.23
CA ILE A 317 -15.82 3.36 -35.80
C ILE A 317 -17.13 2.87 -35.15
N HIS A 318 -18.27 2.93 -35.86
CA HIS A 318 -19.53 2.35 -35.39
C HIS A 318 -19.41 0.84 -35.15
N LYS A 319 -18.73 0.12 -36.06
CA LYS A 319 -18.44 -1.31 -35.89
C LYS A 319 -17.55 -1.57 -34.66
N ALA A 320 -16.55 -0.73 -34.41
CA ALA A 320 -15.69 -0.87 -33.23
C ALA A 320 -16.48 -0.72 -31.92
N LEU A 321 -17.35 0.29 -31.82
CA LEU A 321 -18.22 0.46 -30.65
C LEU A 321 -19.21 -0.70 -30.49
N GLY A 322 -19.80 -1.18 -31.58
CA GLY A 322 -20.72 -2.32 -31.55
C GLY A 322 -20.02 -3.61 -31.12
N ASN A 323 -18.79 -3.83 -31.56
CA ASN A 323 -17.95 -4.94 -31.11
C ASN A 323 -17.63 -4.85 -29.61
N ASN A 324 -17.39 -3.65 -29.07
CA ASN A 324 -17.16 -3.48 -27.62
C ASN A 324 -18.40 -3.88 -26.80
N PHE A 325 -19.59 -3.45 -27.24
CA PHE A 325 -20.85 -3.84 -26.61
C PHE A 325 -21.10 -5.35 -26.70
N GLN A 326 -20.78 -5.97 -27.84
CA GLN A 326 -20.90 -7.41 -28.02
C GLN A 326 -19.95 -8.18 -27.09
N GLN A 327 -18.68 -7.78 -27.01
CA GLN A 327 -17.68 -8.43 -26.15
C GLN A 327 -18.11 -8.46 -24.68
N LEU A 328 -18.71 -7.38 -24.18
CA LEU A 328 -19.24 -7.35 -22.81
C LEU A 328 -20.41 -8.30 -22.62
N THR A 329 -21.32 -8.35 -23.59
CA THR A 329 -22.49 -9.24 -23.53
C THR A 329 -22.08 -10.72 -23.61
N ASP A 330 -21.01 -11.04 -24.34
CA ASP A 330 -20.47 -12.39 -24.49
C ASP A 330 -19.91 -12.98 -23.17
N LEU A 331 -19.56 -12.14 -22.20
CA LEU A 331 -19.05 -12.56 -20.89
C LEU A 331 -20.11 -13.29 -20.06
N ILE A 332 -21.37 -12.91 -20.20
CA ILE A 332 -22.50 -13.46 -19.42
C ILE A 332 -23.34 -14.46 -20.24
N SER A 333 -22.83 -14.91 -21.38
CA SER A 333 -23.53 -15.84 -22.29
C SER A 333 -23.69 -17.26 -21.74
N LYS A 334 -22.84 -17.68 -20.78
CA LYS A 334 -22.84 -19.01 -20.16
C LYS A 334 -23.03 -18.93 -18.64
N PRO A 335 -23.78 -19.85 -18.01
CA PRO A 335 -23.93 -19.89 -16.56
C PRO A 335 -22.61 -20.33 -15.91
N ILE A 336 -21.97 -19.42 -15.16
CA ILE A 336 -20.66 -19.63 -14.50
C ILE A 336 -20.73 -19.54 -12.97
N GLU A 337 -21.89 -19.14 -12.44
CA GLU A 337 -22.08 -18.89 -11.00
C GLU A 337 -21.76 -20.12 -10.11
N PRO A 338 -22.16 -21.36 -10.47
CA PRO A 338 -21.80 -22.54 -9.69
C PRO A 338 -20.28 -22.77 -9.57
N GLU A 339 -19.54 -22.54 -10.65
CA GLU A 339 -18.08 -22.70 -10.71
C GLU A 339 -17.37 -21.64 -9.85
N ILE A 340 -17.81 -20.38 -9.95
CA ILE A 340 -17.28 -19.28 -9.13
C ILE A 340 -17.58 -19.53 -7.65
N LYS A 341 -18.79 -20.02 -7.32
CA LYS A 341 -19.16 -20.39 -5.95
C LYS A 341 -18.29 -21.55 -5.43
N GLY A 342 -18.09 -22.59 -6.24
CA GLY A 342 -17.22 -23.72 -5.90
C GLY A 342 -15.78 -23.31 -5.62
N LEU A 343 -15.18 -22.52 -6.51
CA LEU A 343 -13.83 -21.96 -6.32
C LEU A 343 -13.76 -21.06 -5.09
N SER A 344 -14.76 -20.20 -4.87
CA SER A 344 -14.85 -19.34 -3.69
C SER A 344 -14.85 -20.17 -2.40
N SER A 345 -15.62 -21.27 -2.35
CA SER A 345 -15.67 -22.17 -1.21
C SER A 345 -14.33 -22.87 -0.96
N LEU A 346 -13.65 -23.32 -2.02
CA LEU A 346 -12.34 -23.99 -1.93
C LEU A 346 -11.24 -23.02 -1.46
N ILE A 347 -11.23 -21.78 -1.97
CA ILE A 347 -10.30 -20.75 -1.51
C ILE A 347 -10.55 -20.47 -0.03
N HIS A 348 -11.81 -20.28 0.36
CA HIS A 348 -12.18 -19.99 1.74
C HIS A 348 -11.68 -21.08 2.69
N SER A 349 -12.01 -22.35 2.41
CA SER A 349 -11.59 -23.49 3.23
C SER A 349 -10.09 -23.69 3.26
N ARG A 350 -9.36 -23.39 2.19
CA ARG A 350 -7.89 -23.51 2.20
C ARG A 350 -7.15 -22.28 2.76
N THR A 351 -7.80 -21.13 2.86
CA THR A 351 -7.22 -19.88 3.39
C THR A 351 -7.46 -19.74 4.88
N ILE A 352 -8.69 -20.02 5.30
CA ILE A 352 -9.10 -20.05 6.70
C ILE A 352 -9.28 -21.52 7.01
N SER A 353 -8.54 -22.00 8.00
CA SER A 353 -8.65 -23.37 8.49
C SER A 353 -9.98 -23.57 9.21
N ASP A 354 -11.11 -23.45 8.52
CA ASP A 354 -12.44 -23.60 9.11
C ASP A 354 -12.77 -25.07 9.37
N PHE A 355 -13.17 -25.34 10.63
CA PHE A 355 -14.33 -26.10 11.10
C PHE A 355 -14.78 -27.41 10.43
N ASN A 356 -13.96 -28.10 9.64
CA ASN A 356 -14.35 -29.45 9.26
C ASN A 356 -14.13 -30.35 10.47
N LYS A 357 -15.24 -30.82 11.05
CA LYS A 357 -15.24 -31.92 12.01
C LYS A 357 -14.38 -33.04 11.44
N LYS A 358 -13.18 -33.22 12.00
CA LYS A 358 -12.27 -34.28 11.57
C LYS A 358 -12.86 -35.59 12.09
N ILE A 359 -13.48 -36.36 11.20
CA ILE A 359 -14.09 -37.63 11.56
C ILE A 359 -12.99 -38.71 11.64
N TYR A 360 -12.06 -38.69 10.69
CA TYR A 360 -11.02 -39.70 10.56
C TYR A 360 -9.63 -39.21 10.95
N THR A 361 -9.37 -37.91 10.84
CA THR A 361 -8.02 -37.31 10.96
C THR A 361 -7.84 -36.45 12.21
N SER A 362 -8.54 -36.76 13.31
CA SER A 362 -8.51 -35.96 14.55
C SER A 362 -7.12 -35.85 15.19
N GLY A 363 -6.20 -36.78 14.94
CA GLY A 363 -4.79 -36.69 15.35
C GLY A 363 -3.93 -35.78 14.47
N PHE A 364 -4.46 -35.33 13.33
CA PHE A 364 -3.83 -34.41 12.37
C PHE A 364 -4.64 -33.12 12.25
N HIS A 365 -4.89 -32.46 13.38
CA HIS A 365 -5.76 -31.29 13.43
C HIS A 365 -5.27 -30.12 12.53
N ASN A 366 -3.96 -29.99 12.29
CA ASN A 366 -3.40 -29.04 11.31
C ASN A 366 -3.28 -29.60 9.88
N GLY A 367 -3.97 -30.71 9.58
CA GLY A 367 -3.98 -31.39 8.29
C GLY A 367 -2.59 -31.88 7.87
N VAL A 368 -2.22 -31.59 6.62
CA VAL A 368 -0.94 -31.96 6.02
C VAL A 368 0.29 -31.54 6.84
N ARG A 369 0.23 -30.44 7.60
CA ARG A 369 1.35 -30.02 8.46
C ARG A 369 1.68 -31.05 9.54
N ASP A 370 0.66 -31.65 10.14
CA ASP A 370 0.85 -32.68 11.17
C ASP A 370 1.24 -34.03 10.55
N LEU A 371 0.83 -34.32 9.31
CA LEU A 371 1.34 -35.48 8.58
C LEU A 371 2.86 -35.39 8.35
N LYS A 372 3.39 -34.21 8.01
CA LYS A 372 4.84 -33.99 7.88
C LYS A 372 5.56 -34.22 9.22
N LYS A 373 4.95 -33.85 10.34
CA LYS A 373 5.51 -34.10 11.68
C LYS A 373 5.54 -35.58 12.04
N LEU A 374 4.48 -36.34 11.72
CA LEU A 374 4.45 -37.79 12.00
C LEU A 374 5.66 -38.52 11.40
N ALA A 375 6.04 -38.17 10.17
CA ALA A 375 7.21 -38.77 9.51
C ALA A 375 8.53 -38.53 10.26
N LEU A 376 8.62 -37.45 11.03
CA LEU A 376 9.79 -37.09 11.84
C LEU A 376 9.71 -37.67 13.25
N GLU A 377 8.55 -37.53 13.90
CA GLU A 377 8.35 -37.83 15.33
C GLU A 377 8.20 -39.32 15.61
N ILE A 378 7.85 -40.14 14.62
CA ILE A 378 7.71 -41.59 14.85
C ILE A 378 9.03 -42.28 15.22
N ARG A 379 10.16 -41.65 14.92
CA ARG A 379 11.51 -42.09 15.30
C ARG A 379 12.11 -41.25 16.43
N ASP A 380 11.29 -40.48 17.14
CA ASP A 380 11.78 -39.64 18.20
C ASP A 380 12.23 -40.50 19.40
N PRO A 381 13.50 -40.38 19.84
CA PRO A 381 14.03 -41.16 20.95
C PRO A 381 13.26 -41.02 22.26
N TRP A 382 12.50 -39.93 22.45
CA TRP A 382 11.78 -39.73 23.73
C TRP A 382 10.78 -40.86 24.02
N ILE A 383 10.23 -41.51 23.00
CA ILE A 383 9.26 -42.62 23.19
C ILE A 383 9.97 -43.85 23.76
N GLU A 384 11.16 -44.17 23.24
CA GLU A 384 12.01 -45.25 23.77
C GLU A 384 12.46 -44.94 25.19
N GLU A 385 12.98 -43.73 25.42
CA GLU A 385 13.44 -43.29 26.74
C GLU A 385 12.31 -43.31 27.79
N PHE A 386 11.14 -42.76 27.45
CA PHE A 386 9.99 -42.69 28.36
C PHE A 386 9.42 -44.08 28.71
N THR A 387 9.55 -45.05 27.81
CA THR A 387 9.04 -46.41 28.02
C THR A 387 10.10 -47.39 28.52
N GLY A 388 11.30 -46.93 28.85
CA GLY A 388 12.41 -47.80 29.26
C GLY A 388 12.81 -48.80 28.17
N ASN A 389 12.73 -48.39 26.90
CA ASN A 389 12.94 -49.20 25.69
C ASN A 389 11.90 -50.32 25.47
N ALA A 390 10.73 -50.27 26.13
CA ALA A 390 9.66 -51.25 25.92
C ALA A 390 8.97 -51.11 24.55
N ILE A 391 8.99 -49.91 23.95
CA ILE A 391 8.50 -49.65 22.59
C ILE A 391 9.67 -49.39 21.65
N SER A 392 9.73 -50.11 20.54
CA SER A 392 10.74 -49.91 19.48
C SER A 392 10.23 -48.93 18.43
N THR A 393 10.84 -47.74 18.35
CA THR A 393 10.47 -46.71 17.36
C THR A 393 10.83 -47.11 15.93
N SER A 394 11.89 -47.90 15.74
CA SER A 394 12.27 -48.45 14.43
C SER A 394 11.22 -49.42 13.89
N ARG A 395 10.76 -50.35 14.74
CA ARG A 395 9.70 -51.32 14.38
C ARG A 395 8.36 -50.62 14.17
N LEU A 396 8.05 -49.60 14.96
CA LEU A 396 6.87 -48.75 14.79
C LEU A 396 6.89 -48.01 13.44
N ALA A 397 8.02 -47.39 13.09
CA ALA A 397 8.19 -46.73 11.79
C ALA A 397 8.03 -47.70 10.62
N ASP A 398 8.61 -48.90 10.70
CA ASP A 398 8.48 -49.94 9.69
C ASP A 398 7.04 -50.46 9.55
N GLY A 399 6.31 -50.55 10.68
CA GLY A 399 4.91 -50.97 10.71
C GLY A 399 3.99 -50.02 9.94
N ILE A 400 4.15 -48.71 10.10
CA ILE A 400 3.30 -47.71 9.43
C ILE A 400 3.86 -47.19 8.09
N GLN A 401 4.98 -47.74 7.61
CA GLN A 401 5.65 -47.25 6.41
C GLN A 401 4.73 -47.23 5.18
N THR A 402 3.78 -48.16 5.09
CA THR A 402 2.79 -48.21 4.00
C THR A 402 1.91 -46.97 3.98
N PHE A 403 1.48 -46.47 5.15
CA PHE A 403 0.75 -45.21 5.27
C PHE A 403 1.64 -43.98 5.02
N LEU A 404 2.90 -43.99 5.49
CA LEU A 404 3.85 -42.91 5.17
C LEU A 404 4.10 -42.77 3.65
N ASN A 405 4.08 -43.87 2.91
CA ASN A 405 4.20 -43.84 1.45
C ASN A 405 2.99 -43.18 0.77
N VAL A 406 1.79 -43.39 1.30
CA VAL A 406 0.56 -42.75 0.82
C VAL A 406 0.56 -41.26 1.13
N ILE A 407 1.08 -40.87 2.29
CA ILE A 407 1.19 -39.48 2.71
C ILE A 407 1.96 -38.66 1.66
N TYR A 408 3.05 -39.17 1.06
CA TYR A 408 3.79 -38.44 0.02
C TYR A 408 2.93 -38.00 -1.17
N GLN A 409 1.94 -38.80 -1.58
CA GLN A 409 1.04 -38.42 -2.67
C GLN A 409 0.13 -37.26 -2.26
N VAL A 410 -0.38 -37.28 -1.02
CA VAL A 410 -1.20 -36.19 -0.47
C VAL A 410 -0.36 -34.92 -0.26
N LEU A 411 0.90 -35.05 0.18
CA LEU A 411 1.83 -33.93 0.31
C LEU A 411 2.08 -33.24 -1.04
N HIS A 412 2.25 -34.02 -2.11
CA HIS A 412 2.45 -33.50 -3.45
C HIS A 412 1.24 -32.73 -3.97
N ILE A 413 0.03 -33.26 -3.74
CA ILE A 413 -1.23 -32.57 -4.08
C ILE A 413 -1.37 -31.27 -3.28
N ASP A 414 -1.06 -31.28 -1.97
CA ASP A 414 -1.11 -30.08 -1.14
C ASP A 414 -0.12 -29.02 -1.61
N ASP A 415 1.11 -29.42 -1.94
CA ASP A 415 2.14 -28.52 -2.45
C ASP A 415 1.70 -27.85 -3.76
N LYS A 416 1.01 -28.58 -4.65
CA LYS A 416 0.39 -28.01 -5.86
C LYS A 416 -0.80 -27.09 -5.56
N LEU A 417 -1.56 -27.35 -4.50
CA LEU A 417 -2.70 -26.53 -4.10
C LEU A 417 -2.35 -25.34 -3.20
N LYS A 418 -1.09 -25.19 -2.76
CA LYS A 418 -0.64 -24.02 -1.99
C LYS A 418 -1.00 -22.66 -2.63
N PRO A 419 -0.90 -22.47 -3.96
CA PRO A 419 -1.27 -21.21 -4.59
C PRO A 419 -2.74 -20.83 -4.38
N VAL A 420 -3.65 -21.80 -4.13
CA VAL A 420 -5.07 -21.56 -3.88
C VAL A 420 -5.30 -20.73 -2.61
N SER A 421 -4.46 -20.93 -1.58
CA SER A 421 -4.55 -20.25 -0.28
C SER A 421 -3.89 -18.86 -0.23
N THR A 422 -3.51 -18.29 -1.39
CA THR A 422 -2.86 -16.98 -1.41
C THR A 422 -3.86 -15.85 -1.16
N ASN A 423 -3.43 -14.83 -0.41
CA ASN A 423 -4.29 -13.73 0.05
C ASN A 423 -5.00 -12.96 -1.08
N ASN A 424 -4.47 -13.00 -2.30
CA ASN A 424 -5.02 -12.26 -3.43
C ASN A 424 -6.20 -13.00 -4.12
N ASN A 425 -6.34 -14.31 -3.93
CA ASN A 425 -7.37 -15.10 -4.60
C ASN A 425 -8.80 -14.77 -4.16
N PRO A 426 -9.11 -14.61 -2.85
CA PRO A 426 -10.46 -14.16 -2.43
C PRO A 426 -10.85 -12.83 -3.05
N ARG A 427 -9.90 -11.88 -3.10
CA ARG A 427 -10.09 -10.57 -3.72
C ARG A 427 -10.32 -10.68 -5.22
N SER A 428 -9.58 -11.55 -5.90
CA SER A 428 -9.71 -11.77 -7.35
C SER A 428 -11.07 -12.36 -7.72
N ILE A 429 -11.55 -13.34 -6.94
CA ILE A 429 -12.90 -13.89 -7.11
C ILE A 429 -13.99 -12.86 -6.79
N SER A 430 -13.83 -12.07 -5.73
CA SER A 430 -14.77 -10.98 -5.41
C SER A 430 -14.81 -9.91 -6.50
N TYR A 431 -13.65 -9.53 -7.03
CA TYR A 431 -13.54 -8.61 -8.16
C TYR A 431 -14.27 -9.16 -9.39
N LEU A 432 -14.05 -10.43 -9.73
CA LEU A 432 -14.76 -11.09 -10.83
C LEU A 432 -16.28 -11.05 -10.66
N LYS A 433 -16.79 -11.36 -9.45
CA LYS A 433 -18.23 -11.28 -9.15
C LYS A 433 -18.79 -9.87 -9.37
N ASN A 434 -18.07 -8.85 -8.92
CA ASN A 434 -18.48 -7.45 -9.10
C ASN A 434 -18.50 -7.07 -10.59
N VAL A 435 -17.51 -7.50 -11.37
CA VAL A 435 -17.49 -7.25 -12.82
C VAL A 435 -18.68 -7.92 -13.49
N LEU A 436 -18.95 -9.20 -13.21
CA LEU A 436 -20.10 -9.93 -13.76
C LEU A 436 -21.43 -9.29 -13.39
N GLN A 437 -21.55 -8.75 -12.17
CA GLN A 437 -22.73 -8.01 -11.72
C GLN A 437 -22.91 -6.67 -12.43
N GLU A 438 -21.84 -5.99 -12.84
CA GLU A 438 -21.95 -4.77 -13.64
C GLU A 438 -22.29 -5.09 -15.10
N VAL A 439 -21.69 -6.14 -15.66
CA VAL A 439 -21.99 -6.63 -17.01
C VAL A 439 -23.45 -7.09 -17.13
N SER A 440 -24.04 -7.66 -16.08
CA SER A 440 -25.44 -8.09 -16.10
C SER A 440 -26.45 -6.93 -16.26
N LYS A 441 -26.01 -5.68 -16.09
CA LYS A 441 -26.82 -4.47 -16.35
C LYS A 441 -26.82 -4.06 -17.83
N MET A 442 -26.03 -4.73 -18.67
CA MET A 442 -25.95 -4.43 -20.10
C MET A 442 -27.31 -4.68 -20.78
N PRO A 443 -27.82 -3.75 -21.60
CA PRO A 443 -29.06 -3.96 -22.33
C PRO A 443 -28.99 -5.17 -23.27
N GLN A 444 -30.13 -5.83 -23.50
CA GLN A 444 -30.22 -6.85 -24.53
C GLN A 444 -29.99 -6.25 -25.92
N LYS A 445 -29.36 -7.03 -26.80
CA LYS A 445 -29.00 -6.61 -28.18
C LYS A 445 -28.18 -5.31 -28.21
N SER A 446 -27.31 -5.11 -27.21
CA SER A 446 -26.51 -3.90 -27.06
C SER A 446 -25.68 -3.54 -28.28
N ALA A 447 -25.15 -4.53 -29.01
CA ALA A 447 -24.39 -4.31 -30.25
C ALA A 447 -25.19 -3.58 -31.34
N GLU A 448 -26.52 -3.76 -31.40
CA GLU A 448 -27.39 -3.09 -32.38
C GLU A 448 -27.63 -1.61 -32.02
N LEU A 449 -27.31 -1.18 -30.80
CA LEU A 449 -27.55 0.20 -30.35
C LEU A 449 -26.70 1.22 -31.10
N VAL A 450 -25.59 0.82 -31.73
CA VAL A 450 -24.79 1.72 -32.58
C VAL A 450 -25.53 2.20 -33.82
N ASN A 451 -26.63 1.55 -34.20
CA ASN A 451 -27.50 2.00 -35.28
C ASN A 451 -28.16 3.36 -34.98
N ILE A 452 -28.11 3.83 -33.73
CA ILE A 452 -28.60 5.15 -33.33
C ILE A 452 -27.98 6.28 -34.15
N PHE A 453 -26.72 6.15 -34.59
CA PHE A 453 -26.08 7.17 -35.44
C PHE A 453 -26.70 7.26 -36.84
N SER A 454 -27.19 6.13 -37.38
CA SER A 454 -27.95 6.12 -38.64
C SER A 454 -29.32 6.77 -38.45
N ASP A 455 -29.98 6.52 -37.32
CA ASP A 455 -31.25 7.13 -36.99
C ASP A 455 -31.11 8.65 -36.78
N ILE A 456 -30.03 9.11 -36.12
CA ILE A 456 -29.68 10.53 -35.96
C ILE A 456 -29.47 11.18 -37.33
N ALA A 457 -28.68 10.58 -38.22
CA ALA A 457 -28.45 11.10 -39.57
C ALA A 457 -29.77 11.27 -40.34
N THR A 458 -30.68 10.30 -40.23
CA THR A 458 -32.03 10.37 -40.84
C THR A 458 -32.85 11.53 -40.26
N CYS A 459 -32.73 11.80 -38.96
CA CYS A 459 -33.38 12.96 -38.35
C CYS A 459 -32.77 14.29 -38.80
N MET A 460 -31.45 14.36 -39.00
CA MET A 460 -30.75 15.58 -39.46
C MET A 460 -31.19 16.02 -40.85
N GLU A 461 -31.56 15.09 -41.74
CA GLU A 461 -32.11 15.40 -43.07
C GLU A 461 -33.41 16.24 -43.03
N LYS A 462 -34.08 16.31 -41.87
CA LYS A 462 -35.28 17.12 -41.68
C LYS A 462 -35.00 18.58 -41.32
N SER A 463 -33.76 18.91 -40.96
CA SER A 463 -33.35 20.29 -40.63
C SER A 463 -32.82 21.03 -41.86
N GLU A 464 -33.04 22.34 -41.94
CA GLU A 464 -32.30 23.22 -42.85
C GLU A 464 -30.88 23.49 -42.30
N LYS A 465 -29.92 23.81 -43.17
CA LYS A 465 -28.54 24.17 -42.77
C LYS A 465 -28.49 25.57 -42.12
N ILE A 466 -29.11 25.71 -40.96
CA ILE A 466 -29.09 26.93 -40.15
C ILE A 466 -27.81 26.90 -39.32
N GLY A 467 -27.02 27.97 -39.41
CA GLY A 467 -25.81 28.15 -38.63
C GLY A 467 -25.72 29.56 -38.02
N PRO A 468 -24.61 29.88 -37.35
CA PRO A 468 -24.42 31.18 -36.69
C PRO A 468 -24.70 32.38 -37.58
N ALA A 469 -24.34 32.32 -38.86
CA ALA A 469 -24.56 33.41 -39.82
C ALA A 469 -26.04 33.79 -40.00
N ASN A 470 -26.97 32.86 -39.78
CA ASN A 470 -28.40 33.06 -39.99
C ASN A 470 -29.05 33.86 -38.85
N TYR A 471 -28.64 33.66 -37.60
CA TYR A 471 -29.29 34.26 -36.43
C TYR A 471 -28.45 35.33 -35.69
N GLU A 472 -27.16 35.47 -35.99
CA GLU A 472 -26.24 36.36 -35.24
C GLU A 472 -26.67 37.82 -35.24
N LYS A 473 -27.24 38.31 -36.35
CA LYS A 473 -27.77 39.67 -36.44
C LYS A 473 -28.97 39.86 -35.50
N GLY A 474 -29.92 38.93 -35.53
CA GLY A 474 -31.09 38.95 -34.64
C GLY A 474 -30.71 38.83 -33.16
N LYS A 475 -29.75 37.97 -32.84
CA LYS A 475 -29.20 37.82 -31.49
C LYS A 475 -28.65 39.14 -30.94
N LYS A 476 -27.84 39.86 -31.72
CA LYS A 476 -27.30 41.17 -31.34
C LYS A 476 -28.39 42.21 -31.10
N VAL A 477 -29.48 42.17 -31.87
CA VAL A 477 -30.63 43.04 -31.64
C VAL A 477 -31.33 42.68 -30.33
N ILE A 478 -31.50 41.39 -30.03
CA ILE A 478 -32.11 40.92 -28.77
C ILE A 478 -31.26 41.28 -27.54
N GLU A 479 -29.93 41.18 -27.63
CA GLU A 479 -29.03 41.62 -26.55
C GLU A 479 -29.23 43.11 -26.22
N LYS A 480 -29.42 43.95 -27.25
CA LYS A 480 -29.75 45.37 -27.07
C LYS A 480 -31.15 45.59 -26.52
N ILE A 481 -32.13 44.81 -26.98
CA ILE A 481 -33.51 44.80 -26.46
C ILE A 481 -33.52 44.51 -24.96
N VAL A 482 -32.75 43.51 -24.52
CA VAL A 482 -32.63 43.15 -23.09
C VAL A 482 -31.94 44.27 -22.31
N ALA A 483 -30.89 44.90 -22.86
CA ALA A 483 -30.23 46.04 -22.23
C ALA A 483 -31.18 47.24 -22.06
N VAL A 484 -31.99 47.56 -23.08
CA VAL A 484 -33.02 48.60 -22.99
C VAL A 484 -34.11 48.23 -22.00
N GLY A 485 -34.57 46.98 -21.98
CA GLY A 485 -35.55 46.51 -21.01
C GLY A 485 -35.07 46.62 -19.56
N LYS A 486 -33.76 46.43 -19.33
CA LYS A 486 -33.14 46.65 -18.01
C LYS A 486 -33.29 48.10 -17.54
N VAL A 487 -33.15 49.08 -18.44
CA VAL A 487 -33.37 50.51 -18.11
C VAL A 487 -34.81 50.75 -17.64
N PHE A 488 -35.79 50.19 -18.34
CA PHE A 488 -37.20 50.28 -17.94
C PHE A 488 -37.49 49.54 -16.63
N ALA A 489 -36.84 48.40 -16.39
CA ALA A 489 -36.97 47.63 -15.15
C ALA A 489 -36.37 48.35 -13.94
N GLU A 490 -35.18 48.94 -14.08
CA GLU A 490 -34.52 49.73 -13.04
C GLU A 490 -35.36 50.96 -12.67
N LEU A 491 -35.94 51.62 -13.67
CA LEU A 491 -36.89 52.71 -13.49
C LEU A 491 -38.16 52.30 -12.76
N ALA A 492 -38.81 51.22 -13.22
CA ALA A 492 -40.01 50.69 -12.58
C ALA A 492 -39.74 50.31 -11.11
N ALA A 493 -38.56 49.72 -10.84
CA ALA A 493 -38.13 49.41 -9.49
C ALA A 493 -37.90 50.67 -8.64
N ALA A 494 -37.29 51.72 -9.21
CA ALA A 494 -37.11 53.00 -8.52
C ALA A 494 -38.44 53.67 -8.17
N VAL A 495 -39.41 53.67 -9.09
CA VAL A 495 -40.77 54.18 -8.84
C VAL A 495 -41.47 53.38 -7.74
N LYS A 496 -41.38 52.05 -7.79
CA LYS A 496 -42.00 51.15 -6.80
C LYS A 496 -41.42 51.32 -5.38
N ARG A 497 -40.17 51.75 -5.25
CA ARG A 497 -39.53 52.02 -3.95
C ARG A 497 -40.08 53.26 -3.24
N ILE A 498 -40.76 54.15 -3.96
CA ILE A 498 -41.25 55.41 -3.39
C ILE A 498 -42.40 55.13 -2.42
N ASN A 499 -42.20 55.51 -1.16
CA ASN A 499 -43.26 55.58 -0.17
C ASN A 499 -43.33 57.02 0.35
N ILE A 500 -44.25 57.81 -0.22
CA ILE A 500 -44.37 59.25 0.06
C ILE A 500 -44.60 59.51 1.55
N ASP A 501 -45.53 58.78 2.16
CA ASP A 501 -45.87 58.95 3.58
C ASP A 501 -44.66 58.66 4.47
N GLN A 502 -43.91 57.59 4.17
CA GLN A 502 -42.74 57.21 4.94
C GLN A 502 -41.59 58.21 4.72
N HIS A 503 -41.30 58.58 3.48
CA HIS A 503 -40.23 59.53 3.17
C HIS A 503 -40.51 60.91 3.77
N GLN A 504 -41.75 61.39 3.72
CA GLN A 504 -42.13 62.64 4.40
C GLN A 504 -41.94 62.54 5.91
N LYS A 505 -42.31 61.41 6.53
CA LYS A 505 -42.08 61.17 7.97
C LYS A 505 -40.58 61.17 8.31
N ASP A 506 -39.76 60.50 7.53
CA ASP A 506 -38.31 60.42 7.75
C ASP A 506 -37.63 61.79 7.58
N MET A 507 -38.04 62.56 6.57
CA MET A 507 -37.58 63.93 6.34
C MET A 507 -37.99 64.87 7.48
N ASN A 508 -39.24 64.79 7.95
CA ASN A 508 -39.72 65.57 9.09
C ASN A 508 -39.02 65.17 10.40
N ALA A 509 -38.75 63.88 10.59
CA ALA A 509 -38.00 63.38 11.73
C ALA A 509 -36.56 63.90 11.75
N PHE A 510 -35.93 64.01 10.57
CA PHE A 510 -34.60 64.61 10.45
C PHE A 510 -34.60 66.10 10.82
N ILE A 511 -35.55 66.88 10.31
CA ILE A 511 -35.70 68.30 10.69
C ILE A 511 -35.92 68.45 12.20
N LYS A 512 -36.75 67.59 12.81
CA LYS A 512 -36.97 67.57 14.26
C LYS A 512 -35.71 67.21 15.03
N PHE A 513 -34.89 66.28 14.53
CA PHE A 513 -33.61 65.89 15.14
C PHE A 513 -32.61 67.06 15.21
N LEU A 514 -32.62 67.96 14.22
CA LEU A 514 -31.79 69.16 14.26
C LEU A 514 -32.09 70.02 15.49
N GLY A 515 -33.34 70.02 15.97
CA GLY A 515 -33.73 70.56 17.28
C GLY A 515 -33.71 72.08 17.38
N PHE A 516 -33.94 72.77 16.27
CA PHE A 516 -34.22 74.21 16.25
C PHE A 516 -35.63 74.49 16.80
N LYS A 517 -35.81 75.60 17.52
CA LYS A 517 -37.16 76.06 17.92
C LYS A 517 -37.98 76.52 16.71
N ASP A 518 -37.33 77.27 15.81
CA ASP A 518 -37.86 77.68 14.53
C ASP A 518 -36.71 77.79 13.52
N ILE A 519 -36.48 76.75 12.73
CA ILE A 519 -35.35 76.70 11.77
C ILE A 519 -35.39 77.81 10.70
N LYS A 520 -36.52 78.51 10.52
CA LYS A 520 -36.63 79.63 9.57
C LYS A 520 -36.31 80.99 10.20
N ASN A 521 -36.26 81.09 11.54
CA ASN A 521 -36.02 82.36 12.23
C ASN A 521 -34.53 82.76 12.23
N ALA A 522 -34.15 83.63 11.30
CA ALA A 522 -32.77 84.10 11.13
C ALA A 522 -32.21 84.99 12.26
N THR A 523 -33.03 85.35 13.25
CA THR A 523 -32.63 86.20 14.38
C THR A 523 -32.30 85.36 15.62
N THR A 524 -33.12 84.36 15.94
CA THR A 524 -32.97 83.57 17.19
C THR A 524 -32.26 82.24 16.99
N SER A 525 -32.41 81.61 15.83
CA SER A 525 -31.92 80.25 15.56
C SER A 525 -30.40 80.11 15.32
N PRO A 526 -29.66 81.14 14.86
CA PRO A 526 -28.19 81.06 14.78
C PRO A 526 -27.51 80.65 16.09
N ALA A 527 -28.02 81.14 17.23
CA ALA A 527 -27.45 80.82 18.56
C ALA A 527 -27.62 79.33 18.94
N GLU A 528 -28.51 78.60 18.28
CA GLU A 528 -28.78 77.18 18.55
C GLU A 528 -27.82 76.23 17.80
N ILE A 529 -27.10 76.74 16.79
CA ILE A 529 -26.25 75.96 15.88
C ILE A 529 -25.14 75.15 16.58
N PRO A 530 -24.39 75.67 17.57
CA PRO A 530 -23.37 74.86 18.27
C PRO A 530 -23.95 73.59 18.91
N ALA A 531 -25.17 73.67 19.45
CA ALA A 531 -25.87 72.51 20.00
C ALA A 531 -26.35 71.55 18.90
N VAL A 532 -26.81 72.07 17.75
CA VAL A 532 -27.18 71.26 16.58
C VAL A 532 -25.99 70.48 16.03
N MET A 533 -24.84 71.14 15.84
CA MET A 533 -23.63 70.48 15.33
C MET A 533 -23.05 69.48 16.33
N LYS A 534 -23.14 69.76 17.64
CA LYS A 534 -22.79 68.77 18.65
C LYS A 534 -23.67 67.51 18.53
N ARG A 535 -24.98 67.66 18.32
CA ARG A 535 -25.89 66.51 18.09
C ARG A 535 -25.51 65.76 16.81
N ILE A 536 -25.27 66.46 15.71
CA ILE A 536 -24.87 65.85 14.43
C ILE A 536 -23.55 65.07 14.56
N LYS A 537 -22.54 65.62 15.23
CA LYS A 537 -21.22 64.97 15.40
C LYS A 537 -21.24 63.81 16.40
N THR A 538 -22.26 63.71 17.24
CA THR A 538 -22.37 62.67 18.29
C THR A 538 -23.36 61.56 17.96
N THR A 539 -24.09 61.66 16.84
CA THR A 539 -25.02 60.61 16.39
C THR A 539 -24.85 60.27 14.91
N ASP A 540 -25.18 59.04 14.53
CA ASP A 540 -25.18 58.62 13.12
C ASP A 540 -26.38 59.12 12.31
N THR A 541 -27.21 60.01 12.87
CA THR A 541 -28.51 60.38 12.26
C THR A 541 -28.34 61.06 10.90
N LEU A 542 -27.35 61.96 10.76
CA LEU A 542 -27.03 62.61 9.48
C LEU A 542 -26.58 61.59 8.43
N LYS A 543 -25.69 60.66 8.82
CA LYS A 543 -25.20 59.59 7.94
C LYS A 543 -26.36 58.71 7.45
N LYS A 544 -27.20 58.22 8.36
CA LYS A 544 -28.37 57.39 8.04
C LYS A 544 -29.36 58.12 7.13
N PHE A 545 -29.56 59.42 7.36
CA PHE A 545 -30.44 60.23 6.51
C PHE A 545 -29.85 60.44 5.11
N LYS A 546 -28.54 60.68 4.98
CA LYS A 546 -27.85 60.73 3.66
C LYS A 546 -27.98 59.40 2.92
N GLU A 547 -27.80 58.28 3.60
CA GLU A 547 -27.98 56.93 3.02
C GLU A 547 -29.43 56.70 2.55
N LEU A 548 -30.42 57.15 3.32
CA LEU A 548 -31.83 57.10 2.94
C LEU A 548 -32.10 57.91 1.67
N ILE A 549 -31.63 59.16 1.60
CA ILE A 549 -31.83 60.04 0.43
C ILE A 549 -31.09 59.48 -0.80
N ALA A 550 -29.87 58.97 -0.64
CA ALA A 550 -29.13 58.31 -1.72
C ALA A 550 -29.83 57.02 -2.20
N GLY A 551 -30.40 56.23 -1.29
CA GLY A 551 -31.17 55.04 -1.61
C GLY A 551 -32.45 55.35 -2.39
N VAL A 552 -33.14 56.43 -2.04
CA VAL A 552 -34.32 56.93 -2.79
C VAL A 552 -33.90 57.47 -4.16
N LYS A 553 -32.79 58.21 -4.27
CA LYS A 553 -32.26 58.77 -5.53
C LYS A 553 -31.86 57.70 -6.55
N ASN A 554 -31.43 56.53 -6.08
CA ASN A 554 -30.89 55.48 -6.93
C ASN A 554 -31.90 55.02 -8.01
N GLY A 555 -31.46 55.01 -9.27
CA GLY A 555 -32.25 54.57 -10.42
C GLY A 555 -33.00 55.68 -11.19
N PHE A 556 -32.96 56.93 -10.75
CA PHE A 556 -33.57 58.06 -11.49
C PHE A 556 -32.65 58.73 -12.53
N ASN A 557 -31.34 58.51 -12.44
CA ASN A 557 -30.38 59.03 -13.41
C ASN A 557 -30.39 58.18 -14.69
N ILE A 558 -30.97 58.71 -15.77
CA ILE A 558 -31.10 58.01 -17.06
C ILE A 558 -30.45 58.86 -18.15
N ASP A 559 -29.59 58.25 -18.95
CA ASP A 559 -29.11 58.88 -20.18
C ASP A 559 -30.19 58.78 -21.28
N LYS A 560 -31.04 59.81 -21.36
CA LYS A 560 -32.10 59.92 -22.36
C LYS A 560 -31.55 59.91 -23.80
N LYS A 561 -30.34 60.40 -24.03
CA LYS A 561 -29.72 60.44 -25.37
C LYS A 561 -29.26 59.04 -25.79
N ALA A 562 -28.60 58.33 -24.88
CA ALA A 562 -28.21 56.94 -25.10
C ALA A 562 -29.42 56.03 -25.32
N LEU A 563 -30.44 56.12 -24.46
CA LEU A 563 -31.67 55.34 -24.60
C LEU A 563 -32.35 55.59 -25.96
N LYS A 564 -32.43 56.85 -26.41
CA LYS A 564 -33.00 57.20 -27.72
C LYS A 564 -32.19 56.63 -28.89
N ALA A 565 -30.86 56.65 -28.78
CA ALA A 565 -29.98 56.08 -29.80
C ALA A 565 -30.13 54.56 -29.89
N ASP A 566 -30.20 53.87 -28.75
CA ASP A 566 -30.38 52.42 -28.67
C ASP A 566 -31.75 51.99 -29.19
N VAL A 567 -32.83 52.69 -28.81
CA VAL A 567 -34.18 52.44 -29.33
C VAL A 567 -34.22 52.60 -30.86
N LYS A 568 -33.64 53.68 -31.41
CA LYS A 568 -33.56 53.88 -32.86
C LYS A 568 -32.77 52.77 -33.55
N ASN A 569 -31.67 52.31 -32.94
CA ASN A 569 -30.87 51.22 -33.50
C ASN A 569 -31.65 49.91 -33.52
N ILE A 570 -32.38 49.59 -32.45
CA ILE A 570 -33.21 48.40 -32.31
C ILE A 570 -34.35 48.40 -33.34
N THR A 571 -35.12 49.50 -33.43
CA THR A 571 -36.29 49.57 -34.34
C THR A 571 -35.90 49.52 -35.80
N SER A 572 -34.75 50.11 -36.18
CA SER A 572 -34.21 50.04 -37.56
C SER A 572 -33.78 48.64 -38.00
N GLN A 573 -33.66 47.69 -37.08
CA GLN A 573 -33.17 46.33 -37.34
C GLN A 573 -34.17 45.25 -36.89
N LYS A 574 -35.46 45.58 -36.74
CA LYS A 574 -36.50 44.63 -36.30
C LYS A 574 -36.63 43.38 -37.19
N ASP A 575 -36.33 43.52 -38.47
CA ASP A 575 -36.39 42.42 -39.44
C ASP A 575 -35.17 41.49 -39.36
N ALA A 576 -34.10 41.90 -38.66
CA ALA A 576 -32.96 41.03 -38.40
C ALA A 576 -33.28 39.88 -37.41
N ILE A 577 -34.37 39.99 -36.64
CA ILE A 577 -34.90 38.93 -35.80
C ILE A 577 -35.82 38.05 -36.67
N SER A 578 -35.24 37.08 -37.38
CA SER A 578 -35.95 36.14 -38.26
C SER A 578 -35.99 34.72 -37.68
N THR A 579 -37.15 34.08 -37.72
CA THR A 579 -37.34 32.67 -37.35
C THR A 579 -37.23 31.71 -38.55
N ASP A 580 -36.72 32.18 -39.69
CA ASP A 580 -36.54 31.35 -40.89
C ASP A 580 -35.71 30.09 -40.56
N GLY A 581 -36.22 28.93 -40.94
CA GLY A 581 -35.63 27.62 -40.68
C GLY A 581 -35.94 27.01 -39.30
N PHE A 582 -36.50 27.77 -38.34
CA PHE A 582 -36.78 27.23 -36.99
C PHE A 582 -37.81 26.10 -37.01
N LYS A 583 -38.70 26.09 -38.01
CA LYS A 583 -39.69 25.02 -38.20
C LYS A 583 -39.01 23.70 -38.55
N GLU A 584 -38.10 23.72 -39.52
CA GLU A 584 -37.34 22.57 -40.00
C GLU A 584 -36.40 22.04 -38.91
N GLU A 585 -35.77 22.94 -38.12
CA GLU A 585 -35.02 22.55 -36.92
C GLU A 585 -35.92 21.83 -35.88
N GLY A 586 -37.14 22.34 -35.67
CA GLY A 586 -38.13 21.72 -34.79
C GLY A 586 -38.58 20.32 -35.25
N GLU A 587 -38.71 20.09 -36.56
CA GLU A 587 -39.03 18.79 -37.14
C GLU A 587 -37.92 17.75 -36.91
N MET A 588 -36.65 18.16 -36.96
CA MET A 588 -35.51 17.32 -36.60
C MET A 588 -35.53 16.94 -35.12
N HIS A 589 -35.78 17.89 -34.22
CA HIS A 589 -35.91 17.59 -32.79
C HIS A 589 -37.08 16.63 -32.51
N ALA A 590 -38.24 16.84 -33.15
CA ALA A 590 -39.38 15.92 -33.03
C ALA A 590 -39.07 14.51 -33.53
N CYS A 591 -38.20 14.37 -34.53
CA CYS A 591 -37.67 13.07 -34.97
C CYS A 591 -36.78 12.43 -33.90
N LEU A 592 -35.82 13.17 -33.33
CA LEU A 592 -34.96 12.67 -32.25
C LEU A 592 -35.75 12.19 -31.02
N GLN A 593 -36.88 12.85 -30.70
CA GLN A 593 -37.74 12.43 -29.59
C GLN A 593 -38.30 11.01 -29.73
N LYS A 594 -38.50 10.53 -30.96
CA LYS A 594 -38.99 9.17 -31.21
C LYS A 594 -37.94 8.09 -30.89
N LEU A 595 -36.68 8.47 -30.66
CA LEU A 595 -35.56 7.57 -30.39
C LEU A 595 -35.26 7.42 -28.89
N ASN A 596 -36.14 7.86 -27.99
CA ASN A 596 -35.88 7.93 -26.54
C ASN A 596 -35.36 6.60 -25.92
N ASP A 597 -36.04 5.48 -26.18
CA ASP A 597 -35.71 4.16 -25.64
C ASP A 597 -34.35 3.67 -26.16
N LYS A 598 -34.04 3.94 -27.43
CA LYS A 598 -32.72 3.64 -28.01
C LYS A 598 -31.64 4.48 -27.34
N PHE A 599 -31.86 5.78 -27.15
CA PHE A 599 -30.92 6.67 -26.47
C PHE A 599 -30.69 6.26 -25.01
N GLU A 600 -31.73 5.92 -24.25
CA GLU A 600 -31.60 5.47 -22.86
C GLU A 600 -30.83 4.15 -22.75
N LYS A 601 -31.10 3.19 -23.65
CA LYS A 601 -30.35 1.93 -23.71
C LYS A 601 -28.90 2.18 -24.12
N PHE A 602 -28.65 3.06 -25.08
CA PHE A 602 -27.31 3.43 -25.53
C PHE A 602 -26.51 4.10 -24.41
N GLU A 603 -27.11 5.03 -23.66
CA GLU A 603 -26.51 5.68 -22.48
C GLU A 603 -26.15 4.65 -21.40
N LYS A 604 -27.05 3.69 -21.11
CA LYS A 604 -26.77 2.58 -20.18
C LYS A 604 -25.61 1.70 -20.66
N ALA A 605 -25.57 1.35 -21.95
CA ALA A 605 -24.49 0.54 -22.53
C ALA A 605 -23.12 1.26 -22.45
N ILE A 606 -23.08 2.56 -22.73
CA ILE A 606 -21.89 3.39 -22.56
C ILE A 606 -21.46 3.43 -21.09
N ALA A 607 -22.40 3.61 -20.16
CA ALA A 607 -22.08 3.68 -18.73
C ALA A 607 -21.41 2.39 -18.23
N VAL A 608 -21.91 1.21 -18.64
CA VAL A 608 -21.30 -0.09 -18.34
C VAL A 608 -19.91 -0.18 -18.98
N THR A 609 -19.78 0.19 -20.26
CA THR A 609 -18.51 0.13 -21.01
C THR A 609 -17.43 1.01 -20.37
N ARG A 610 -17.74 2.26 -20.01
CA ARG A 610 -16.82 3.18 -19.34
C ARG A 610 -16.43 2.70 -17.94
N LYS A 611 -17.37 2.14 -17.18
CA LYS A 611 -17.09 1.62 -15.84
C LYS A 611 -16.15 0.41 -15.87
N LEU A 612 -16.20 -0.35 -16.96
CA LEU A 612 -15.36 -1.54 -17.17
C LEU A 612 -14.10 -1.25 -18.00
N SER A 613 -13.98 -0.06 -18.60
CA SER A 613 -12.73 0.41 -19.20
C SER A 613 -11.69 0.63 -18.09
N GLY A 614 -10.69 -0.24 -18.03
CA GLY A 614 -9.75 -0.32 -16.90
C GLY A 614 -9.92 -1.56 -16.02
N ILE A 615 -10.47 -2.65 -16.56
CA ILE A 615 -10.38 -3.97 -15.93
C ILE A 615 -8.93 -4.28 -15.54
N ASP A 616 -8.76 -4.74 -14.31
CA ASP A 616 -7.46 -5.13 -13.78
C ASP A 616 -7.08 -6.51 -14.33
N SER A 617 -6.35 -6.50 -15.45
CA SER A 617 -5.89 -7.72 -16.12
C SER A 617 -5.07 -8.62 -15.20
N ALA A 618 -4.30 -8.07 -14.26
CA ALA A 618 -3.53 -8.86 -13.31
C ALA A 618 -4.47 -9.61 -12.33
N THR A 619 -5.56 -8.96 -11.91
CA THR A 619 -6.57 -9.60 -11.06
C THR A 619 -7.34 -10.70 -11.82
N ILE A 620 -7.63 -10.51 -13.11
CA ILE A 620 -8.26 -11.55 -13.95
C ILE A 620 -7.32 -12.73 -14.20
N GLN A 621 -6.05 -12.47 -14.51
CA GLN A 621 -5.03 -13.50 -14.70
C GLN A 621 -4.86 -14.37 -13.45
N ASN A 622 -5.03 -13.80 -12.24
CA ASN A 622 -5.03 -14.57 -10.99
C ASN A 622 -6.19 -15.58 -10.93
N VAL A 623 -7.38 -15.24 -11.44
CA VAL A 623 -8.51 -16.17 -11.50
C VAL A 623 -8.22 -17.31 -12.47
N GLU A 624 -7.59 -17.02 -13.61
CA GLU A 624 -7.17 -18.05 -14.56
C GLU A 624 -6.10 -18.99 -13.96
N ASN A 625 -5.09 -18.41 -13.30
CA ASN A 625 -4.04 -19.15 -12.61
C ASN A 625 -4.61 -20.06 -11.52
N LEU A 626 -5.62 -19.59 -10.79
CA LEU A 626 -6.35 -20.38 -9.81
C LEU A 626 -7.06 -21.56 -10.47
N ALA A 627 -7.81 -21.34 -11.55
CA ALA A 627 -8.47 -22.41 -12.30
C ALA A 627 -7.45 -23.44 -12.84
N SER A 628 -6.30 -22.97 -13.32
CA SER A 628 -5.18 -23.82 -13.76
C SER A 628 -4.57 -24.64 -12.61
N THR A 629 -4.43 -24.05 -11.44
CA THR A 629 -3.92 -24.74 -10.24
C THR A 629 -4.85 -25.90 -9.87
N VAL A 630 -6.16 -25.65 -9.82
CA VAL A 630 -7.15 -26.69 -9.55
C VAL A 630 -7.15 -27.76 -10.64
N ALA A 631 -7.04 -27.36 -11.92
CA ALA A 631 -6.95 -28.30 -13.04
C ALA A 631 -5.76 -29.26 -12.90
N SER A 632 -4.61 -28.77 -12.43
CA SER A 632 -3.36 -29.53 -12.35
C SER A 632 -3.39 -30.72 -11.38
N VAL A 633 -4.31 -30.71 -10.41
CA VAL A 633 -4.44 -31.78 -9.39
C VAL A 633 -5.61 -32.72 -9.65
N LYS A 634 -6.49 -32.43 -10.62
CA LYS A 634 -7.69 -33.24 -10.87
C LYS A 634 -7.38 -34.71 -11.12
N ASN A 635 -6.36 -35.00 -11.93
CA ASN A 635 -6.00 -36.38 -12.27
C ASN A 635 -5.39 -37.12 -11.07
N GLU A 636 -4.59 -36.42 -10.27
CA GLU A 636 -4.01 -36.97 -9.04
C GLU A 636 -5.10 -37.28 -8.02
N LEU A 637 -6.05 -36.36 -7.83
CA LEU A 637 -7.24 -36.56 -6.98
C LEU A 637 -8.10 -37.73 -7.46
N LYS A 638 -8.31 -37.89 -8.79
CA LYS A 638 -9.02 -39.06 -9.35
C LYS A 638 -8.29 -40.39 -9.09
N SER A 639 -6.96 -40.37 -9.09
CA SER A 639 -6.14 -41.58 -8.90
C SER A 639 -6.12 -42.10 -7.47
N LEU A 640 -6.56 -41.30 -6.49
CA LEU A 640 -6.53 -41.64 -5.06
C LEU A 640 -7.32 -42.90 -4.71
N GLY A 641 -8.43 -43.17 -5.41
CA GLY A 641 -9.27 -44.36 -5.16
C GLY A 641 -8.52 -45.70 -5.31
N SER A 642 -7.37 -45.71 -5.99
CA SER A 642 -6.50 -46.89 -6.16
C SER A 642 -5.56 -47.16 -4.98
N ILE A 643 -5.42 -46.20 -4.06
CA ILE A 643 -4.46 -46.26 -2.96
C ILE A 643 -4.74 -47.44 -2.00
N PRO A 644 -5.96 -47.65 -1.48
CA PRO A 644 -6.25 -48.79 -0.61
C PRO A 644 -5.86 -50.15 -1.21
N GLY A 645 -6.11 -50.33 -2.52
CA GLY A 645 -5.72 -51.54 -3.24
C GLY A 645 -4.20 -51.72 -3.30
N SER A 646 -3.45 -50.63 -3.52
CA SER A 646 -1.99 -50.64 -3.52
C SER A 646 -1.41 -50.92 -2.12
N MET A 647 -1.99 -50.36 -1.07
CA MET A 647 -1.59 -50.62 0.32
C MET A 647 -1.74 -52.11 0.68
N LYS A 648 -2.85 -52.74 0.27
CA LYS A 648 -3.06 -54.19 0.44
C LYS A 648 -2.03 -55.02 -0.32
N LYS A 649 -1.75 -54.65 -1.58
CA LYS A 649 -0.85 -55.40 -2.47
C LYS A 649 0.60 -55.45 -1.97
N TYR A 650 1.10 -54.35 -1.41
CA TYR A 650 2.50 -54.22 -0.98
C TYR A 650 2.69 -54.32 0.54
N ALA A 651 1.68 -54.77 1.28
CA ALA A 651 1.73 -54.89 2.73
C ALA A 651 2.80 -55.93 3.16
N LYS A 652 3.74 -55.50 4.01
CA LYS A 652 4.68 -56.42 4.67
C LYS A 652 4.01 -57.10 5.87
N LYS A 653 4.59 -58.20 6.37
CA LYS A 653 4.11 -58.87 7.59
C LYS A 653 3.97 -57.88 8.77
N ILE A 654 4.98 -57.04 8.98
CA ILE A 654 4.98 -56.00 10.02
C ILE A 654 3.84 -54.97 9.84
N THR A 655 3.46 -54.64 8.59
CA THR A 655 2.30 -53.78 8.27
C THR A 655 1.00 -54.44 8.72
N THR A 656 0.83 -55.74 8.48
CA THR A 656 -0.36 -56.47 8.93
C THR A 656 -0.39 -56.71 10.45
N GLU A 657 0.76 -56.74 11.11
CA GLU A 657 0.87 -56.86 12.56
C GLU A 657 0.45 -55.56 13.27
N ILE A 658 0.92 -54.39 12.80
CA ILE A 658 0.56 -53.11 13.42
C ILE A 658 -0.93 -52.75 13.27
N ASN A 659 -1.58 -53.24 12.20
CA ASN A 659 -3.01 -53.03 11.96
C ASN A 659 -3.91 -53.83 12.92
N LYS A 660 -3.35 -54.70 13.78
CA LYS A 660 -4.12 -55.51 14.74
C LYS A 660 -4.47 -54.77 16.04
N TRP A 661 -4.21 -53.47 16.13
CA TRP A 661 -4.61 -52.68 17.30
C TRP A 661 -6.14 -52.63 17.42
N PRO A 662 -6.75 -53.23 18.45
CA PRO A 662 -8.19 -53.30 18.58
C PRO A 662 -8.81 -51.92 18.77
N GLU A 663 -9.97 -51.70 18.13
CA GLU A 663 -10.73 -50.45 18.17
C GLU A 663 -9.89 -49.19 17.85
N SER A 664 -8.84 -49.34 17.03
CA SER A 664 -7.87 -48.28 16.71
C SER A 664 -8.51 -46.96 16.27
N LEU A 665 -9.56 -47.00 15.45
CA LEU A 665 -10.28 -45.79 15.01
C LEU A 665 -11.01 -45.08 16.16
N LYS A 666 -11.68 -45.81 17.07
CA LYS A 666 -12.37 -45.21 18.23
C LYS A 666 -11.36 -44.64 19.22
N SER A 667 -10.31 -45.42 19.53
CA SER A 667 -9.26 -45.04 20.47
C SER A 667 -8.45 -43.83 19.98
N SER A 668 -8.00 -43.84 18.72
CA SER A 668 -7.30 -42.69 18.13
C SER A 668 -8.21 -41.47 18.00
N GLY A 669 -9.50 -41.66 17.71
CA GLY A 669 -10.50 -40.59 17.72
C GLY A 669 -10.59 -39.87 19.06
N ALA A 670 -10.66 -40.62 20.17
CA ALA A 670 -10.69 -40.06 21.52
C ALA A 670 -9.41 -39.30 21.87
N ILE A 671 -8.24 -39.87 21.56
CA ILE A 671 -6.93 -39.24 21.81
C ILE A 671 -6.80 -37.94 20.99
N GLY A 672 -7.01 -38.03 19.68
CA GLY A 672 -6.86 -36.91 18.75
C GLY A 672 -7.80 -35.74 19.07
N GLN A 673 -9.08 -36.01 19.29
CA GLN A 673 -10.06 -34.97 19.62
C GLN A 673 -9.69 -34.24 20.92
N SER A 674 -9.19 -34.97 21.92
CA SER A 674 -8.85 -34.38 23.22
C SER A 674 -7.60 -33.51 23.13
N VAL A 675 -6.59 -33.94 22.38
CA VAL A 675 -5.41 -33.10 22.10
C VAL A 675 -5.79 -31.85 21.28
N ALA A 676 -6.69 -31.99 20.30
CA ALA A 676 -7.17 -30.86 19.51
C ALA A 676 -7.88 -29.81 20.39
N LEU A 677 -8.77 -30.25 21.30
CA LEU A 677 -9.44 -29.35 22.25
C LEU A 677 -8.47 -28.63 23.18
N LEU A 678 -7.46 -29.32 23.71
CA LEU A 678 -6.40 -28.69 24.50
C LEU A 678 -5.59 -27.67 23.68
N SER A 679 -5.31 -27.99 22.41
CA SER A 679 -4.63 -27.08 21.50
C SER A 679 -5.47 -25.84 21.22
N HIS A 680 -6.78 -25.98 20.99
CA HIS A 680 -7.69 -24.84 20.80
C HIS A 680 -7.78 -23.97 22.06
N ALA A 681 -7.84 -24.58 23.25
CA ALA A 681 -7.81 -23.83 24.51
C ALA A 681 -6.52 -23.04 24.68
N ASN A 682 -5.37 -23.65 24.33
CA ASN A 682 -4.07 -22.98 24.37
C ASN A 682 -3.94 -21.86 23.33
N ASP A 683 -4.46 -22.07 22.12
CA ASP A 683 -4.47 -21.05 21.06
C ASP A 683 -5.36 -19.86 21.45
N PHE A 684 -6.54 -20.13 22.03
CA PHE A 684 -7.43 -19.10 22.60
C PHE A 684 -6.70 -18.28 23.67
N LYS A 685 -6.10 -18.96 24.65
CA LYS A 685 -5.29 -18.32 25.70
C LYS A 685 -4.19 -17.45 25.10
N THR A 686 -3.40 -18.00 24.18
CA THR A 686 -2.28 -17.29 23.54
C THR A 686 -2.75 -16.05 22.79
N LEU A 687 -3.88 -16.14 22.08
CA LEU A 687 -4.45 -15.02 21.36
C LEU A 687 -4.93 -13.91 22.31
N MET A 688 -5.59 -14.28 23.40
CA MET A 688 -6.04 -13.32 24.42
C MET A 688 -4.85 -12.65 25.14
N SER A 689 -3.81 -13.41 25.49
CA SER A 689 -2.61 -12.87 26.13
C SER A 689 -1.76 -11.97 25.21
N SER A 690 -1.96 -12.03 23.88
CA SER A 690 -1.18 -11.24 22.91
C SER A 690 -1.50 -9.73 22.94
N GLY A 691 -2.69 -9.36 23.43
CA GLY A 691 -3.23 -7.99 23.34
C GLY A 691 -3.44 -7.51 21.90
N GLU A 692 -3.52 -8.40 20.91
CA GLU A 692 -3.85 -8.01 19.53
C GLU A 692 -5.31 -7.58 19.39
N LEU A 693 -6.25 -8.28 20.03
CA LEU A 693 -7.69 -8.01 19.95
C LEU A 693 -8.06 -6.61 20.44
N ASP A 694 -7.39 -6.08 21.48
CA ASP A 694 -7.60 -4.72 21.99
C ASP A 694 -7.32 -3.64 20.94
N LYS A 695 -6.43 -3.93 19.98
CA LYS A 695 -5.96 -2.98 18.98
C LYS A 695 -6.88 -2.89 17.76
N PHE A 696 -7.90 -3.75 17.65
CA PHE A 696 -8.73 -3.86 16.45
C PHE A 696 -9.75 -2.73 16.31
N ASP A 697 -10.18 -2.12 17.42
CA ASP A 697 -11.26 -1.14 17.39
C ASP A 697 -10.84 0.16 16.66
N THR A 698 -9.65 0.69 16.96
CA THR A 698 -9.20 1.98 16.41
C THR A 698 -9.10 2.00 14.89
N PRO A 699 -8.47 1.02 14.20
CA PRO A 699 -8.42 1.02 12.74
C PRO A 699 -9.80 0.89 12.09
N VAL A 700 -10.70 0.11 12.69
CA VAL A 700 -12.05 -0.11 12.16
C VAL A 700 -12.91 1.15 12.31
N GLN A 701 -12.92 1.77 13.49
CA GLN A 701 -13.64 3.03 13.73
C GLN A 701 -13.14 4.15 12.82
N THR A 702 -11.82 4.25 12.61
CA THR A 702 -11.22 5.24 11.68
C THR A 702 -11.78 5.10 10.25
N GLN A 703 -11.97 3.86 9.78
CA GLN A 703 -12.53 3.63 8.45
C GLN A 703 -14.04 3.90 8.40
N ILE A 704 -14.78 3.56 9.45
CA ILE A 704 -16.21 3.90 9.57
C ILE A 704 -16.39 5.42 9.55
N GLU A 705 -15.57 6.18 10.29
CA GLU A 705 -15.63 7.65 10.35
C GLU A 705 -15.25 8.33 9.03
N ALA A 706 -14.38 7.72 8.22
CA ALA A 706 -14.01 8.21 6.90
C ALA A 706 -15.12 8.06 5.85
N MET A 707 -16.18 7.29 6.13
CA MET A 707 -17.33 7.13 5.23
C MET A 707 -18.23 8.36 5.24
N LYS A 708 -18.88 8.66 4.10
CA LYS A 708 -19.94 9.66 4.05
C LYS A 708 -21.09 9.25 4.97
N GLN A 709 -21.61 10.20 5.75
CA GLN A 709 -22.75 9.93 6.62
C GLN A 709 -23.96 9.44 5.83
N GLY A 710 -24.55 8.32 6.27
CA GLY A 710 -25.68 7.68 5.60
C GLY A 710 -25.98 6.29 6.16
N ASN A 711 -26.98 5.63 5.57
CA ASN A 711 -27.51 4.34 6.05
C ASN A 711 -26.43 3.24 6.16
N GLU A 712 -25.48 3.22 5.23
CA GLU A 712 -24.43 2.19 5.21
C GLU A 712 -23.41 2.36 6.35
N GLN A 713 -23.05 3.60 6.70
CA GLN A 713 -22.17 3.88 7.84
C GLN A 713 -22.84 3.42 9.16
N THR A 714 -24.14 3.71 9.32
CA THR A 714 -24.91 3.26 10.48
C THR A 714 -24.98 1.74 10.57
N ARG A 715 -25.26 1.05 9.45
CA ARG A 715 -25.29 -0.41 9.38
C ARG A 715 -23.97 -1.04 9.83
N ILE A 716 -22.84 -0.57 9.29
CA ILE A 716 -21.51 -1.10 9.62
C ILE A 716 -21.17 -0.83 11.09
N LYS A 717 -21.50 0.35 11.61
CA LYS A 717 -21.29 0.68 13.04
C LYS A 717 -22.08 -0.24 13.97
N THR A 718 -23.34 -0.55 13.62
CA THR A 718 -24.16 -1.51 14.36
C THR A 718 -23.58 -2.92 14.32
N LEU A 719 -23.12 -3.37 13.15
CA LEU A 719 -22.50 -4.68 12.97
C LEU A 719 -21.19 -4.84 13.76
N TRP A 720 -20.37 -3.79 13.83
CA TRP A 720 -19.13 -3.82 14.61
C TRP A 720 -19.39 -3.85 16.12
N GLY A 721 -20.39 -3.09 16.60
CA GLY A 721 -20.83 -3.11 17.99
C GLY A 721 -19.78 -2.64 19.01
N ASP A 722 -19.97 -2.99 20.29
CA ASP A 722 -19.03 -2.67 21.37
C ASP A 722 -17.89 -3.69 21.39
N HIS A 723 -16.77 -3.34 20.74
CA HIS A 723 -15.58 -4.18 20.69
C HIS A 723 -14.89 -4.33 22.05
N LYS A 724 -14.91 -3.30 22.89
CA LYS A 724 -14.26 -3.35 24.20
C LYS A 724 -14.95 -4.34 25.13
N LYS A 725 -16.29 -4.33 25.13
CA LYS A 725 -17.09 -5.34 25.84
C LYS A 725 -16.80 -6.75 25.33
N PHE A 726 -16.79 -6.93 24.00
CA PHE A 726 -16.44 -8.22 23.37
C PHE A 726 -15.08 -8.77 23.84
N VAL A 727 -14.03 -7.95 23.86
CA VAL A 727 -12.70 -8.39 24.34
C VAL A 727 -12.72 -8.69 25.84
N THR A 728 -13.41 -7.88 26.64
CA THR A 728 -13.50 -8.07 28.10
C THR A 728 -14.17 -9.41 28.46
N ASP A 729 -15.26 -9.75 27.76
CA ASP A 729 -15.98 -11.01 27.97
C ASP A 729 -15.08 -12.23 27.65
N LEU A 730 -14.28 -12.16 26.57
CA LEU A 730 -13.32 -13.21 26.22
C LEU A 730 -12.14 -13.29 27.19
N GLN A 731 -11.66 -12.16 27.70
CA GLN A 731 -10.55 -12.11 28.68
C GLN A 731 -10.93 -12.85 29.96
N ALA A 732 -12.16 -12.66 30.43
CA ALA A 732 -12.70 -13.35 31.60
C ALA A 732 -12.73 -14.88 31.41
N SER A 733 -13.04 -15.35 30.20
CA SER A 733 -12.98 -16.78 29.84
C SER A 733 -11.55 -17.32 29.78
N SER A 734 -10.59 -16.55 29.24
CA SER A 734 -9.18 -16.99 29.12
C SER A 734 -8.48 -17.20 30.47
N ASN A 735 -8.77 -16.38 31.48
CA ASN A 735 -8.13 -16.48 32.80
C ASN A 735 -8.38 -17.84 33.49
N GLN A 736 -9.45 -18.56 33.11
CA GLN A 736 -9.73 -19.90 33.62
C GLN A 736 -8.74 -20.93 33.05
N THR A 737 -8.35 -20.80 31.79
CA THR A 737 -7.36 -21.68 31.13
C THR A 737 -5.95 -21.50 31.71
N ASP A 738 -5.60 -20.29 32.16
CA ASP A 738 -4.31 -20.01 32.82
C ASP A 738 -4.14 -20.80 34.12
N THR A 739 -5.22 -20.97 34.88
CA THR A 739 -5.20 -21.67 36.17
C THR A 739 -4.86 -23.16 35.98
N ILE A 740 -5.28 -23.77 34.86
CA ILE A 740 -5.04 -25.19 34.54
C ILE A 740 -3.55 -25.45 34.28
N GLY A 741 -2.88 -24.57 33.53
CA GLY A 741 -1.43 -24.71 33.30
C GLY A 741 -0.63 -24.66 34.60
N THR A 742 -1.06 -23.83 35.56
CA THR A 742 -0.37 -23.72 36.87
C THR A 742 -0.59 -24.92 37.79
N SER A 743 -1.75 -25.58 37.71
CA SER A 743 -2.08 -26.76 38.52
C SER A 743 -1.54 -28.08 37.96
N LEU A 744 -1.02 -28.07 36.74
CA LEU A 744 -0.51 -29.26 36.07
C LEU A 744 0.81 -29.77 36.70
N LYS A 745 0.87 -31.08 36.96
CA LYS A 745 2.03 -31.76 37.55
C LYS A 745 2.66 -32.73 36.54
N LEU A 746 3.55 -32.20 35.69
CA LEU A 746 4.18 -32.98 34.62
C LEU A 746 5.16 -34.03 35.14
N ASP A 747 5.76 -33.80 36.31
CA ASP A 747 6.70 -34.68 37.00
C ASP A 747 6.06 -35.97 37.52
N GLU A 748 4.73 -35.97 37.70
CA GLU A 748 3.96 -37.16 38.12
C GLU A 748 3.58 -38.08 36.93
N ILE A 749 3.79 -37.65 35.68
CA ILE A 749 3.44 -38.44 34.47
C ILE A 749 4.52 -39.49 34.19
N LYS A 750 4.19 -40.78 34.33
CA LYS A 750 5.13 -41.90 34.12
C LYS A 750 4.69 -42.88 33.04
N THR A 751 3.42 -42.83 32.64
CA THR A 751 2.83 -43.75 31.66
C THR A 751 2.01 -42.99 30.61
N PHE A 752 1.66 -43.68 29.51
CA PHE A 752 0.70 -43.12 28.53
C PHE A 752 -0.68 -42.90 29.15
N GLU A 753 -1.10 -43.74 30.11
CA GLU A 753 -2.37 -43.57 30.84
C GLU A 753 -2.37 -42.29 31.69
N ASP A 754 -1.23 -41.94 32.30
CA ASP A 754 -1.07 -40.69 33.07
C ASP A 754 -1.20 -39.45 32.18
N TYR A 755 -0.64 -39.49 30.96
CA TYR A 755 -0.87 -38.45 29.95
C TYR A 755 -2.37 -38.29 29.66
N GLY A 756 -3.08 -39.42 29.53
CA GLY A 756 -4.53 -39.41 29.31
C GLY A 756 -5.32 -38.84 30.48
N THR A 757 -4.91 -39.16 31.70
CA THR A 757 -5.52 -38.65 32.93
C THR A 757 -5.30 -37.14 33.06
N ALA A 758 -4.08 -36.66 32.80
CA ALA A 758 -3.77 -35.24 32.80
C ALA A 758 -4.60 -34.46 31.76
N MET A 759 -4.74 -35.00 30.54
CA MET A 759 -5.60 -34.40 29.52
C MET A 759 -7.07 -34.36 29.93
N LYS A 760 -7.61 -35.47 30.44
CA LYS A 760 -8.98 -35.57 30.91
C LYS A 760 -9.27 -34.54 32.00
N THR A 761 -8.47 -34.51 33.07
CA THR A 761 -8.66 -33.59 34.19
C THR A 761 -8.57 -32.13 33.75
N SER A 762 -7.65 -31.83 32.83
CA SER A 762 -7.53 -30.48 32.25
C SER A 762 -8.80 -30.08 31.51
N LEU A 763 -9.30 -30.92 30.61
CA LEU A 763 -10.50 -30.63 29.81
C LEU A 763 -11.79 -30.58 30.64
N GLU A 764 -11.94 -31.45 31.66
CA GLU A 764 -13.10 -31.45 32.57
C GLU A 764 -13.21 -30.15 33.39
N SER A 765 -12.08 -29.49 33.65
CA SER A 765 -12.04 -28.23 34.39
C SER A 765 -12.34 -26.99 33.53
N MET A 766 -12.38 -27.13 32.19
CA MET A 766 -12.64 -26.02 31.26
C MET A 766 -14.14 -25.75 31.10
N LYS A 767 -14.52 -24.47 31.06
CA LYS A 767 -15.89 -24.03 30.74
C LYS A 767 -16.01 -23.67 29.27
N ASP A 768 -17.21 -23.85 28.73
CA ASP A 768 -17.50 -23.47 27.35
C ASP A 768 -17.32 -21.95 27.13
N VAL A 769 -16.74 -21.59 25.99
CA VAL A 769 -16.57 -20.19 25.58
C VAL A 769 -17.40 -19.93 24.33
N LYS A 770 -18.33 -18.98 24.42
CA LYS A 770 -19.15 -18.56 23.29
C LYS A 770 -18.45 -17.45 22.51
N ILE A 771 -18.09 -17.72 21.25
CA ILE A 771 -17.50 -16.75 20.34
C ILE A 771 -18.55 -16.34 19.31
N ASP A 772 -18.86 -15.05 19.22
CA ASP A 772 -19.75 -14.49 18.21
C ASP A 772 -19.06 -13.31 17.51
N VAL A 773 -18.50 -13.57 16.33
CA VAL A 773 -17.77 -12.59 15.52
C VAL A 773 -18.40 -12.35 14.16
N LYS A 774 -19.49 -13.02 13.83
CA LYS A 774 -20.08 -13.01 12.47
C LYS A 774 -20.47 -11.60 12.02
N ALA A 775 -21.12 -10.84 12.90
CA ALA A 775 -21.47 -9.44 12.62
C ALA A 775 -20.23 -8.56 12.42
N LYS A 776 -19.17 -8.78 13.23
CA LYS A 776 -17.89 -8.06 13.09
C LYS A 776 -17.17 -8.39 11.78
N ILE A 777 -17.20 -9.64 11.35
CA ILE A 777 -16.66 -10.07 10.05
C ILE A 777 -17.43 -9.42 8.90
N GLU A 778 -18.76 -9.36 8.99
CA GLU A 778 -19.59 -8.68 7.99
C GLU A 778 -19.29 -7.17 7.90
N ALA A 779 -19.08 -6.52 9.04
CA ALA A 779 -18.64 -5.12 9.08
C ALA A 779 -17.30 -4.93 8.36
N LEU A 780 -16.33 -5.83 8.60
CA LEU A 780 -15.03 -5.79 7.94
C LEU A 780 -15.12 -6.05 6.44
N ASP A 781 -15.97 -6.97 5.99
CA ASP A 781 -16.18 -7.23 4.56
C ASP A 781 -16.70 -6.00 3.81
N ALA A 782 -17.68 -5.31 4.41
CA ALA A 782 -18.17 -4.05 3.86
C ALA A 782 -17.06 -3.00 3.77
N LEU A 783 -16.27 -2.82 4.83
CA LEU A 783 -15.17 -1.82 4.86
C LEU A 783 -14.02 -2.17 3.90
N ILE A 784 -13.64 -3.45 3.82
CA ILE A 784 -12.58 -3.94 2.92
C ILE A 784 -12.93 -3.64 1.46
N SER A 785 -14.20 -3.82 1.08
CA SER A 785 -14.66 -3.55 -0.28
C SER A 785 -14.58 -2.08 -0.68
N LEU A 786 -14.53 -1.16 0.30
CA LEU A 786 -14.56 0.28 0.10
C LEU A 786 -13.18 0.95 0.20
N THR A 787 -12.16 0.28 0.76
CA THR A 787 -10.85 0.88 1.01
C THR A 787 -9.80 0.54 -0.05
N LYS A 788 -8.94 1.52 -0.37
CA LYS A 788 -7.79 1.32 -1.27
C LYS A 788 -6.57 0.68 -0.58
N LYS A 789 -6.62 0.47 0.74
CA LYS A 789 -5.55 -0.13 1.56
C LYS A 789 -6.12 -1.17 2.55
N PRO A 790 -6.63 -2.33 2.09
CA PRO A 790 -7.39 -3.26 2.94
C PRO A 790 -6.53 -4.10 3.91
N ALA A 791 -5.20 -4.08 3.79
CA ALA A 791 -4.31 -5.03 4.45
C ALA A 791 -4.47 -5.10 5.98
N GLU A 792 -4.69 -3.97 6.65
CA GLU A 792 -4.88 -3.93 8.10
C GLU A 792 -6.23 -4.54 8.52
N LEU A 793 -7.32 -4.19 7.81
CA LEU A 793 -8.65 -4.77 8.04
C LEU A 793 -8.70 -6.26 7.73
N GLU A 794 -7.98 -6.70 6.69
CA GLU A 794 -7.83 -8.11 6.33
C GLU A 794 -7.09 -8.90 7.42
N LYS A 795 -6.08 -8.29 8.07
CA LYS A 795 -5.39 -8.91 9.21
C LYS A 795 -6.37 -9.10 10.38
N ILE A 796 -7.14 -8.06 10.71
CA ILE A 796 -8.16 -8.11 11.77
C ILE A 796 -9.18 -9.21 11.48
N LYS A 797 -9.71 -9.24 10.24
CA LYS A 797 -10.67 -10.25 9.80
C LYS A 797 -10.14 -11.67 10.00
N LYS A 798 -8.90 -11.93 9.59
CA LYS A 798 -8.26 -13.24 9.75
C LYS A 798 -8.12 -13.66 11.21
N THR A 799 -7.76 -12.73 12.09
CA THR A 799 -7.64 -13.05 13.52
C THR A 799 -9.02 -13.37 14.13
N LEU A 800 -10.07 -12.62 13.76
CA LEU A 800 -11.44 -12.93 14.21
C LEU A 800 -11.94 -14.27 13.65
N GLN A 801 -11.62 -14.59 12.40
CA GLN A 801 -11.94 -15.88 11.80
C GLN A 801 -11.18 -17.04 12.46
N HIS A 802 -9.91 -16.85 12.81
CA HIS A 802 -9.17 -17.84 13.58
C HIS A 802 -9.78 -18.04 14.96
N LEU A 803 -10.17 -16.95 15.64
CA LEU A 803 -10.87 -17.02 16.91
C LEU A 803 -12.20 -17.79 16.77
N GLU A 804 -13.00 -17.49 15.74
CA GLU A 804 -14.21 -18.25 15.42
C GLU A 804 -13.91 -19.73 15.26
N SER A 805 -12.82 -20.10 14.57
CA SER A 805 -12.43 -21.48 14.25
C SER A 805 -12.09 -22.38 15.46
N LEU A 806 -11.93 -21.82 16.65
CA LEU A 806 -11.56 -22.58 17.84
C LEU A 806 -12.78 -23.30 18.42
N ASP A 807 -12.69 -24.62 18.53
CA ASP A 807 -13.70 -25.42 19.24
C ASP A 807 -13.46 -25.33 20.74
N LEU A 808 -14.24 -24.47 21.39
CA LEU A 808 -14.21 -24.20 22.83
C LEU A 808 -15.50 -24.66 23.53
N ALA A 809 -16.27 -25.57 22.91
CA ALA A 809 -17.51 -26.13 23.46
C ALA A 809 -17.24 -27.46 24.19
N PHE A 810 -16.34 -27.43 25.19
CA PHE A 810 -15.83 -28.60 25.90
C PHE A 810 -16.92 -29.53 26.45
N SER A 811 -18.04 -28.99 26.94
CA SER A 811 -19.17 -29.76 27.48
C SER A 811 -19.77 -30.74 26.47
N SER A 812 -19.71 -30.40 25.18
CA SER A 812 -20.22 -31.26 24.09
C SER A 812 -19.29 -32.43 23.75
N HIS A 813 -18.06 -32.44 24.29
CA HIS A 813 -17.03 -33.44 23.99
C HIS A 813 -16.68 -34.37 25.17
N VAL A 814 -17.42 -34.31 26.29
CA VAL A 814 -17.15 -35.10 27.50
C VAL A 814 -16.95 -36.60 27.20
N SER A 815 -17.77 -37.16 26.31
CA SER A 815 -17.68 -38.57 25.95
C SER A 815 -16.35 -38.98 25.29
N TYR A 816 -15.62 -38.04 24.67
CA TYR A 816 -14.32 -38.29 24.05
C TYR A 816 -13.20 -38.29 25.10
N PHE A 817 -13.08 -37.22 25.90
CA PHE A 817 -11.97 -37.09 26.83
C PHE A 817 -12.09 -38.00 28.06
N GLN A 818 -13.30 -38.49 28.42
CA GLN A 818 -13.47 -39.56 29.40
C GLN A 818 -12.75 -40.87 29.00
N LYS A 819 -12.60 -41.12 27.70
CA LYS A 819 -12.05 -42.37 27.16
C LYS A 819 -10.54 -42.32 26.92
N VAL A 820 -9.93 -41.14 26.97
CA VAL A 820 -8.52 -40.93 26.62
C VAL A 820 -7.55 -41.74 27.49
N PRO A 821 -7.68 -41.81 28.83
CA PRO A 821 -6.78 -42.62 29.65
C PRO A 821 -6.74 -44.09 29.18
N ASN A 822 -7.92 -44.69 29.01
CA ASN A 822 -8.05 -46.07 28.53
C ASN A 822 -7.54 -46.25 27.08
N ALA A 823 -7.77 -45.26 26.21
CA ALA A 823 -7.30 -45.29 24.83
C ALA A 823 -5.76 -45.25 24.75
N LEU A 824 -5.11 -44.42 25.56
CA LEU A 824 -3.66 -44.32 25.63
C LEU A 824 -3.01 -45.55 26.30
N LYS A 825 -3.67 -46.11 27.31
CA LYS A 825 -3.30 -47.41 27.89
C LYS A 825 -3.36 -48.52 26.85
N SER A 826 -4.46 -48.62 26.11
CA SER A 826 -4.64 -49.60 25.03
C SER A 826 -3.57 -49.46 23.95
N LEU A 827 -3.21 -48.23 23.57
CA LEU A 827 -2.13 -47.96 22.64
C LEU A 827 -0.78 -48.46 23.17
N TYR A 828 -0.45 -48.14 24.44
CA TYR A 828 0.78 -48.59 25.08
C TYR A 828 0.87 -50.13 25.13
N ASP A 829 -0.15 -50.79 25.68
CA ASP A 829 -0.20 -52.25 25.82
C ASP A 829 -0.05 -52.96 24.46
N PHE A 830 -0.62 -52.37 23.41
CA PHE A 830 -0.48 -52.88 22.05
C PHE A 830 0.94 -52.66 21.52
N LEU A 831 1.50 -51.46 21.64
CA LEU A 831 2.82 -51.13 21.10
C LEU A 831 3.96 -51.90 21.78
N VAL A 832 3.84 -52.18 23.08
CA VAL A 832 4.79 -53.05 23.80
C VAL A 832 4.76 -54.46 23.22
N LYS A 833 3.56 -55.06 23.07
CA LYS A 833 3.42 -56.39 22.44
C LYS A 833 3.91 -56.41 21.00
N PHE A 834 3.60 -55.35 20.24
CA PHE A 834 4.03 -55.21 18.85
C PHE A 834 5.55 -55.09 18.74
N SER A 835 6.25 -54.51 19.73
CA SER A 835 7.70 -54.26 19.70
C SER A 835 8.56 -55.51 19.93
N ILE A 836 7.96 -56.62 20.40
CA ILE A 836 8.65 -57.90 20.57
C ILE A 836 8.80 -58.58 19.19
N GLU A 837 10.03 -58.84 18.74
CA GLU A 837 10.25 -59.61 17.52
C GLU A 837 9.71 -61.04 17.67
N PRO A 838 8.98 -61.58 16.69
CA PRO A 838 8.66 -63.00 16.69
C PRO A 838 9.97 -63.79 16.52
N THR A 839 10.33 -64.53 17.57
CA THR A 839 11.53 -65.37 17.68
C THR A 839 11.81 -66.13 16.37
N ARG A 840 12.94 -65.82 15.71
CA ARG A 840 13.50 -66.69 14.67
C ARG A 840 14.02 -67.95 15.35
N ALA A 841 13.51 -69.12 14.96
CA ALA A 841 14.11 -70.39 15.32
C ALA A 841 15.59 -70.42 14.87
N PRO A 842 16.53 -70.90 15.70
CA PRO A 842 17.94 -70.93 15.33
C PRO A 842 18.21 -71.98 14.24
N PRO A 843 19.14 -71.74 13.30
CA PRO A 843 19.57 -72.74 12.34
C PRO A 843 20.38 -73.86 13.02
N PRO A 844 20.45 -75.09 12.45
CA PRO A 844 21.13 -76.21 13.08
C PRO A 844 22.66 -75.99 13.11
N ARG A 845 23.28 -76.25 14.26
CA ARG A 845 24.75 -76.28 14.44
C ARG A 845 25.35 -77.51 13.74
N SER A 846 26.32 -77.31 12.85
CA SER A 846 27.36 -78.29 12.53
C SER A 846 28.67 -77.83 13.18
N GLY A 847 29.21 -78.66 14.07
CA GLY A 847 30.33 -78.32 14.94
C GLY A 847 31.72 -78.49 14.34
N LYS A 848 32.73 -78.05 15.10
CA LYS A 848 33.85 -78.87 15.61
C LYS A 848 34.84 -77.99 16.40
N ALA A 849 35.45 -78.63 17.40
CA ALA A 849 36.72 -78.34 18.07
C ALA A 849 36.76 -77.30 19.22
N THR A 850 36.74 -77.87 20.42
CA THR A 850 37.30 -77.54 21.74
C THR A 850 38.85 -77.47 21.78
N PRO A 851 39.56 -77.19 22.91
CA PRO A 851 39.18 -76.60 24.22
C PRO A 851 40.27 -75.70 24.95
N GLN A 852 39.88 -75.23 26.16
CA GLN A 852 40.67 -74.80 27.36
C GLN A 852 41.28 -73.38 27.35
N VAL A 853 41.23 -72.58 28.44
CA VAL A 853 41.66 -72.84 29.83
C VAL A 853 40.85 -72.04 30.88
N PHE A 854 40.75 -72.63 32.07
CA PHE A 854 40.20 -72.21 33.36
C PHE A 854 40.78 -70.89 33.95
N TYR A 855 39.99 -70.16 34.74
CA TYR A 855 40.10 -70.12 36.21
C TYR A 855 38.88 -69.44 36.85
N GLU A 856 38.32 -70.10 37.86
CA GLU A 856 37.42 -69.56 38.87
C GLU A 856 38.20 -68.65 39.84
N ASP A 857 37.56 -67.65 40.42
CA ASP A 857 37.37 -67.68 41.88
C ASP A 857 36.26 -66.76 42.38
N ARG A 858 35.57 -67.25 43.41
CA ARG A 858 34.62 -66.54 44.26
C ARG A 858 35.35 -65.93 45.46
N ASP A 859 34.60 -65.09 46.18
CA ASP A 859 34.55 -64.88 47.64
C ASP A 859 34.68 -63.40 48.01
N SER A 860 33.60 -62.80 48.53
CA SER A 860 33.10 -62.81 49.92
C SER A 860 33.86 -61.75 50.75
N SER A 861 33.18 -60.71 51.24
CA SER A 861 32.41 -60.63 52.49
C SER A 861 33.09 -59.61 53.44
N ASP A 862 32.25 -58.89 54.18
CA ASP A 862 32.47 -58.35 55.54
C ASP A 862 32.65 -56.85 55.71
N TYR A 863 31.99 -56.22 56.69
CA TYR A 863 30.75 -56.50 57.44
C TYR A 863 30.41 -55.18 58.13
N ASP A 864 29.14 -54.97 58.44
CA ASP A 864 28.66 -53.87 59.26
C ASP A 864 29.35 -53.80 60.64
N ASN A 865 29.58 -52.59 61.17
CA ASN A 865 29.26 -52.35 62.59
C ASN A 865 29.07 -50.87 62.96
N LYS A 866 27.82 -50.56 63.31
CA LYS A 866 27.34 -49.74 64.44
C LYS A 866 28.27 -48.73 65.16
N ARG A 867 27.70 -47.52 65.22
CA ARG A 867 27.30 -46.73 66.42
C ARG A 867 28.21 -45.57 66.84
N SER A 868 27.57 -44.40 66.77
CA SER A 868 27.79 -43.11 67.44
C SER A 868 28.59 -43.10 68.75
N GLU A 869 29.55 -42.17 68.88
CA GLU A 869 29.42 -40.91 69.63
C GLU A 869 30.69 -40.05 69.51
N ASP A 870 30.52 -38.76 69.82
CA ASP A 870 31.51 -37.74 70.20
C ASP A 870 32.11 -36.72 69.20
N ILE A 871 31.37 -35.60 69.10
CA ILE A 871 31.73 -34.23 69.54
C ILE A 871 32.66 -33.36 68.65
N PHE A 872 32.06 -32.25 68.20
CA PHE A 872 32.57 -30.89 67.99
C PHE A 872 34.00 -30.68 67.46
N ASP A 873 34.10 -30.16 66.22
CA ASP A 873 34.47 -28.76 65.93
C ASP A 873 34.92 -28.58 64.47
N GLU A 874 34.01 -28.62 63.49
CA GLU A 874 34.36 -28.16 62.12
C GLU A 874 33.19 -27.60 61.28
N ALA A 875 32.02 -27.34 61.88
CA ALA A 875 30.85 -26.84 61.15
C ALA A 875 30.86 -25.31 60.87
N THR A 876 31.82 -24.57 61.42
CA THR A 876 31.84 -23.09 61.36
C THR A 876 32.73 -22.55 60.23
N LYS A 877 33.79 -23.26 59.81
CA LYS A 877 34.71 -22.80 58.75
C LYS A 877 34.15 -22.96 57.33
N ALA A 878 33.38 -24.02 57.07
CA ALA A 878 32.80 -24.29 55.75
C ALA A 878 31.67 -23.30 55.37
N ARG A 879 30.90 -22.81 56.36
CA ARG A 879 29.81 -21.84 56.15
C ARG A 879 30.31 -20.43 55.84
N ILE A 880 31.44 -20.03 56.42
CA ILE A 880 32.07 -18.73 56.14
C ILE A 880 32.69 -18.74 54.73
N LEU A 881 33.33 -19.84 54.33
CA LEU A 881 33.94 -19.96 52.99
C LEU A 881 32.88 -19.95 51.86
N TYR A 882 31.74 -20.64 52.06
CA TYR A 882 30.62 -20.61 51.12
C TYR A 882 29.94 -19.24 51.05
N GLY A 883 29.80 -18.55 52.19
CA GLY A 883 29.27 -17.19 52.23
C GLY A 883 30.16 -16.20 51.47
N VAL A 884 31.49 -16.28 51.66
CA VAL A 884 32.46 -15.43 50.94
C VAL A 884 32.47 -15.74 49.44
N LEU A 885 32.36 -17.00 49.03
CA LEU A 885 32.31 -17.39 47.62
C LEU A 885 31.04 -16.86 46.93
N ILE A 886 29.88 -16.92 47.60
CA ILE A 886 28.62 -16.37 47.09
C ILE A 886 28.71 -14.85 46.97
N VAL A 887 29.26 -14.16 47.98
CA VAL A 887 29.46 -12.70 47.92
C VAL A 887 30.42 -12.31 46.79
N LEU A 888 31.48 -13.08 46.56
CA LEU A 888 32.42 -12.86 45.44
C LEU A 888 31.77 -13.11 44.08
N ILE A 889 30.93 -14.14 43.93
CA ILE A 889 30.18 -14.42 42.70
C ILE A 889 29.14 -13.32 42.45
N VAL A 890 28.42 -12.88 43.47
CA VAL A 890 27.46 -11.77 43.37
C VAL A 890 28.18 -10.46 43.03
N ALA A 891 29.34 -10.19 43.64
CA ALA A 891 30.18 -9.05 43.32
C ALA A 891 30.74 -9.12 41.89
N LEU A 892 31.11 -10.32 41.40
CA LEU A 892 31.54 -10.54 40.02
C LEU A 892 30.38 -10.34 39.03
N ILE A 893 29.18 -10.82 39.35
CA ILE A 893 27.97 -10.58 38.55
C ILE A 893 27.63 -9.09 38.54
N PHE A 894 27.73 -8.40 39.68
CA PHE A 894 27.55 -6.95 39.76
C PHE A 894 28.63 -6.21 38.98
N ALA A 895 29.90 -6.63 39.04
CA ALA A 895 31.00 -6.02 38.32
C ALA A 895 30.89 -6.26 36.81
N VAL A 896 30.51 -7.46 36.37
CA VAL A 896 30.25 -7.78 34.95
C VAL A 896 29.00 -7.07 34.45
N SER A 897 27.96 -6.95 35.26
CA SER A 897 26.74 -6.20 34.92
C SER A 897 27.00 -4.71 34.88
N ALA A 898 27.77 -4.15 35.82
CA ALA A 898 28.21 -2.77 35.82
C ALA A 898 29.16 -2.48 34.66
N PHE A 899 30.07 -3.41 34.35
CA PHE A 899 30.97 -3.31 33.19
C PHE A 899 30.19 -3.39 31.87
N ALA A 900 29.25 -4.33 31.73
CA ALA A 900 28.35 -4.41 30.58
C ALA A 900 27.47 -3.15 30.46
N TYR A 901 26.97 -2.64 31.59
CA TYR A 901 26.19 -1.41 31.66
C TYR A 901 27.01 -0.20 31.21
N VAL A 902 28.26 -0.05 31.68
CA VAL A 902 29.19 1.01 31.26
C VAL A 902 29.55 0.85 29.77
N MET A 903 29.89 -0.36 29.33
CA MET A 903 30.28 -0.69 27.95
C MET A 903 29.15 -0.50 26.93
N ILE A 904 27.88 -0.62 27.34
CA ILE A 904 26.71 -0.35 26.48
C ILE A 904 26.34 1.13 26.52
N ARG A 905 26.49 1.81 27.67
CA ARG A 905 26.05 3.19 27.87
C ARG A 905 27.00 4.23 27.26
N THR A 906 28.31 4.07 27.42
CA THR A 906 29.30 5.03 26.88
C THR A 906 29.22 5.21 25.36
N PRO A 907 29.11 4.15 24.52
CA PRO A 907 28.95 4.31 23.07
C PRO A 907 27.66 5.04 22.71
N LYS A 908 26.54 4.75 23.40
CA LYS A 908 25.26 5.43 23.13
C LYS A 908 25.33 6.92 23.44
N ASP A 909 26.01 7.31 24.51
CA ASP A 909 26.14 8.72 24.88
C ASP A 909 27.00 9.51 23.88
N HIS A 910 28.09 8.91 23.38
CA HIS A 910 28.89 9.51 22.29
C HIS A 910 28.08 9.65 20.99
N LEU A 911 27.26 8.67 20.63
CA LEU A 911 26.39 8.74 19.45
C LEU A 911 25.29 9.81 19.62
N ARG A 912 24.67 9.91 20.80
CA ARG A 912 23.72 11.00 21.11
C ARG A 912 24.41 12.36 20.99
N HIS A 913 25.62 12.49 21.50
CA HIS A 913 26.39 13.73 21.40
C HIS A 913 26.69 14.09 19.94
N TRP A 914 27.09 13.12 19.11
CA TRP A 914 27.29 13.33 17.68
C TRP A 914 26.01 13.82 16.99
N ILE A 915 24.85 13.19 17.26
CA ILE A 915 23.55 13.63 16.72
C ILE A 915 23.20 15.06 17.19
N LYS A 916 23.51 15.41 18.45
CA LYS A 916 23.31 16.78 18.97
C LYS A 916 24.27 17.81 18.37
N GLY A 917 25.44 17.38 17.93
CA GLY A 917 26.45 18.20 17.28
C GLY A 917 26.12 18.62 15.84
N PHE A 918 24.90 18.33 15.38
CA PHE A 918 24.44 18.69 14.04
C PHE A 918 24.55 20.21 13.79
N PRO A 919 25.04 20.65 12.62
CA PRO A 919 25.26 22.07 12.35
C PRO A 919 23.95 22.86 12.35
N LYS A 920 23.90 23.95 13.13
CA LYS A 920 22.72 24.85 13.18
C LYS A 920 22.43 25.54 11.85
N ASN A 921 23.47 25.80 11.03
CA ASN A 921 23.34 26.32 9.68
C ASN A 921 23.88 25.29 8.68
N GLY A 922 23.14 24.20 8.49
CA GLY A 922 23.56 23.07 7.66
C GLY A 922 23.87 23.46 6.21
N ARG A 923 23.16 24.44 5.62
CA ARG A 923 23.45 24.92 4.25
C ARG A 923 24.89 25.39 4.11
N VAL A 924 25.29 26.37 4.93
CA VAL A 924 26.64 26.96 4.87
C VAL A 924 27.70 25.90 5.19
N TYR A 925 27.48 25.15 6.27
CA TYR A 925 28.43 24.12 6.71
C TYR A 925 28.71 23.08 5.62
N HIS A 926 27.68 22.48 5.02
CA HIS A 926 27.89 21.45 3.99
C HIS A 926 28.44 22.03 2.68
N ASN A 927 28.07 23.27 2.34
CA ASN A 927 28.60 23.95 1.17
C ASN A 927 30.11 24.19 1.28
N GLU A 928 30.56 24.71 2.43
CA GLU A 928 31.99 24.89 2.72
C GLU A 928 32.77 23.58 2.63
N ARG A 929 32.24 22.47 3.19
CA ARG A 929 32.91 21.17 3.15
C ARG A 929 33.00 20.59 1.75
N LEU A 930 31.95 20.71 0.94
CA LEU A 930 32.02 20.25 -0.46
C LEU A 930 32.95 21.12 -1.31
N ASN A 931 32.96 22.44 -1.10
CA ASN A 931 33.87 23.36 -1.79
C ASN A 931 35.34 23.06 -1.47
N GLU A 932 35.66 22.76 -0.21
CA GLU A 932 37.01 22.32 0.19
C GLU A 932 37.49 21.13 -0.65
N ILE A 933 36.64 20.10 -0.77
CA ILE A 933 36.97 18.88 -1.53
C ILE A 933 36.98 19.16 -3.04
N ALA A 934 36.11 20.05 -3.54
CA ALA A 934 36.08 20.44 -4.95
C ALA A 934 37.40 21.14 -5.36
N ILE A 935 37.90 22.06 -4.55
CA ILE A 935 39.19 22.75 -4.79
C ILE A 935 40.35 21.73 -4.81
N GLU A 936 40.36 20.76 -3.90
CA GLU A 936 41.36 19.68 -3.91
C GLU A 936 41.26 18.80 -5.17
N THR A 937 40.04 18.48 -5.60
CA THR A 937 39.78 17.63 -6.79
C THR A 937 40.22 18.35 -8.07
N GLU A 938 39.95 19.65 -8.20
CA GLU A 938 40.29 20.45 -9.37
C GLU A 938 41.80 20.47 -9.64
N LYS A 939 42.62 20.52 -8.57
CA LYS A 939 44.09 20.47 -8.67
C LYS A 939 44.61 19.17 -9.31
N LEU A 940 43.83 18.09 -9.24
CA LEU A 940 44.21 16.75 -9.71
C LEU A 940 43.44 16.29 -10.94
N ILE A 941 42.51 17.11 -11.46
CA ILE A 941 41.52 16.66 -12.44
C ILE A 941 42.14 16.14 -13.74
N GLU A 942 43.20 16.78 -14.25
CA GLU A 942 43.87 16.36 -15.48
C GLU A 942 44.61 15.01 -15.31
N GLN A 943 45.21 14.79 -14.13
CA GLN A 943 45.80 13.50 -13.81
C GLN A 943 44.73 12.41 -13.69
N MET A 944 43.63 12.71 -12.99
CA MET A 944 42.49 11.80 -12.84
C MET A 944 41.89 11.44 -14.22
N LYS A 945 41.75 12.41 -15.14
CA LYS A 945 41.25 12.20 -16.51
C LYS A 945 42.11 11.19 -17.26
N ARG A 946 43.43 11.40 -17.27
CA ARG A 946 44.39 10.48 -17.92
C ARG A 946 44.29 9.07 -17.35
N GLN A 947 44.24 8.95 -16.03
CA GLN A 947 44.16 7.66 -15.33
C GLN A 947 42.83 6.93 -15.60
N SER A 948 41.71 7.65 -15.60
CA SER A 948 40.37 7.10 -15.88
C SER A 948 40.28 6.58 -17.31
N TYR A 949 40.72 7.37 -18.29
CA TYR A 949 40.64 6.99 -19.71
C TYR A 949 41.66 5.90 -20.10
N ALA A 950 42.77 5.78 -19.38
CA ALA A 950 43.69 4.64 -19.54
C ALA A 950 43.06 3.32 -19.08
N TYR A 951 42.17 3.36 -18.07
CA TYR A 951 41.46 2.18 -17.59
C TYR A 951 40.23 1.84 -18.44
N LEU A 952 39.40 2.85 -18.75
CA LEU A 952 38.12 2.67 -19.42
C LEU A 952 38.00 3.63 -20.62
N PRO A 953 37.64 3.15 -21.82
CA PRO A 953 37.47 4.02 -22.98
C PRO A 953 36.44 5.13 -22.75
N LYS A 954 36.66 6.31 -23.34
CA LYS A 954 35.76 7.48 -23.22
C LYS A 954 34.31 7.15 -23.61
N ARG A 955 34.10 6.30 -24.64
CA ARG A 955 32.75 5.88 -25.09
C ARG A 955 32.02 4.94 -24.13
N LYS A 956 32.71 4.36 -23.14
CA LYS A 956 32.08 3.61 -22.04
C LYS A 956 31.77 4.48 -20.82
N HIS A 957 32.06 5.77 -20.86
CA HIS A 957 31.61 6.73 -19.86
C HIS A 957 30.25 7.30 -20.27
N ARG A 958 29.23 7.19 -19.42
CA ARG A 958 27.93 7.84 -19.64
C ARG A 958 28.05 9.37 -19.65
N ASN A 959 28.87 9.91 -18.75
CA ASN A 959 29.31 11.29 -18.79
C ASN A 959 30.85 11.30 -18.76
N PRO A 960 31.52 11.78 -19.82
CA PRO A 960 32.97 11.82 -19.89
C PRO A 960 33.64 12.62 -18.78
N GLU A 961 32.96 13.61 -18.19
CA GLU A 961 33.49 14.42 -17.08
C GLU A 961 33.38 13.71 -15.72
N ILE A 962 32.61 12.62 -15.63
CA ILE A 962 32.52 11.81 -14.41
C ILE A 962 33.49 10.64 -14.53
N LEU A 963 34.61 10.75 -13.82
CA LEU A 963 35.75 9.87 -13.97
C LEU A 963 35.61 8.61 -13.10
N CYS A 964 36.09 7.48 -13.62
CA CYS A 964 36.19 6.23 -12.87
C CYS A 964 37.53 6.20 -12.15
N ASN A 965 37.53 6.02 -10.82
CA ASN A 965 38.78 5.85 -10.07
C ASN A 965 39.39 4.48 -10.44
N PRO A 966 40.54 4.40 -11.15
CA PRO A 966 41.09 3.10 -11.48
C PRO A 966 41.56 2.32 -10.25
N GLU A 967 41.95 2.96 -9.15
CA GLU A 967 42.49 2.27 -7.95
C GLU A 967 41.47 1.32 -7.32
N THR A 968 40.21 1.75 -7.23
CA THR A 968 39.11 0.98 -6.65
C THR A 968 38.21 0.35 -7.71
N ALA A 969 38.53 0.49 -8.99
CA ALA A 969 37.77 -0.11 -10.09
C ALA A 969 37.87 -1.65 -10.08
N LEU A 970 36.96 -2.31 -10.79
CA LEU A 970 36.92 -3.77 -10.93
C LEU A 970 38.00 -4.27 -11.91
N LYS A 971 39.27 -3.98 -11.64
CA LYS A 971 40.44 -4.30 -12.48
C LYS A 971 40.64 -5.80 -12.75
N LYS A 972 40.06 -6.66 -11.90
CA LYS A 972 40.15 -8.13 -12.00
C LYS A 972 38.98 -8.76 -12.75
N LEU A 973 38.05 -7.95 -13.26
CA LEU A 973 36.89 -8.45 -13.99
C LEU A 973 37.31 -8.96 -15.37
N MET A 974 37.11 -10.26 -15.60
CA MET A 974 37.49 -10.96 -16.83
C MET A 974 36.26 -11.48 -17.57
N LYS A 975 36.21 -11.26 -18.88
CA LYS A 975 35.21 -11.82 -19.81
C LYS A 975 35.95 -12.57 -20.91
N ASP A 976 35.71 -13.88 -20.99
CA ASP A 976 36.37 -14.78 -21.96
C ASP A 976 37.89 -14.54 -22.01
N ASP A 977 38.51 -14.59 -20.82
CA ASP A 977 39.95 -14.41 -20.55
C ASP A 977 40.56 -13.06 -20.98
N LYS A 978 39.71 -12.09 -21.30
CA LYS A 978 40.11 -10.70 -21.55
C LYS A 978 39.65 -9.80 -20.40
N LYS A 979 40.49 -8.82 -20.03
CA LYS A 979 40.12 -7.78 -19.07
C LYS A 979 38.92 -7.02 -19.62
N MET A 980 37.87 -6.89 -18.81
CA MET A 980 36.65 -6.18 -19.18
C MET A 980 36.49 -4.96 -18.27
N PRO A 981 37.04 -3.80 -18.67
CA PRO A 981 36.86 -2.57 -17.89
C PRO A 981 35.41 -2.12 -17.97
N ILE A 982 34.89 -1.65 -16.84
CA ILE A 982 33.52 -1.13 -16.67
C ILE A 982 33.57 0.07 -15.73
N HIS A 983 32.67 1.04 -15.89
CA HIS A 983 32.61 2.23 -15.04
C HIS A 983 31.95 1.91 -13.68
N ALA A 984 32.68 1.19 -12.84
CA ALA A 984 32.25 0.71 -11.54
C ALA A 984 33.41 0.64 -10.55
N ASN A 985 33.15 0.97 -9.28
CA ASN A 985 34.13 0.96 -8.20
C ASN A 985 33.63 0.14 -7.01
N PHE A 986 34.53 -0.59 -6.37
CA PHE A 986 34.27 -1.17 -5.06
C PHE A 986 34.24 -0.09 -3.99
N VAL A 987 33.19 -0.10 -3.18
CA VAL A 987 33.09 0.68 -1.96
C VAL A 987 33.00 -0.28 -0.79
N LYS A 988 33.95 -0.19 0.15
CA LYS A 988 34.02 -1.09 1.30
C LYS A 988 33.82 -0.29 2.58
N SER A 989 32.84 -0.66 3.39
CA SER A 989 32.66 -0.08 4.72
C SER A 989 33.72 -0.59 5.69
N ARG A 990 33.87 0.11 6.82
CA ARG A 990 34.81 -0.27 7.88
C ARG A 990 34.55 -1.66 8.48
N ASN A 991 33.29 -2.08 8.62
CA ASN A 991 32.95 -3.45 9.04
C ASN A 991 33.13 -4.53 7.96
N GLY A 992 33.49 -4.13 6.74
CA GLY A 992 33.81 -5.02 5.63
C GLY A 992 32.66 -5.29 4.66
N LYS A 993 31.48 -4.68 4.84
CA LYS A 993 30.40 -4.73 3.82
C LYS A 993 30.91 -4.15 2.51
N ARG A 994 30.63 -4.84 1.41
CA ARG A 994 31.06 -4.44 0.07
C ARG A 994 29.86 -3.98 -0.75
N PHE A 995 30.05 -2.89 -1.47
CA PHE A 995 29.15 -2.38 -2.50
C PHE A 995 29.92 -2.22 -3.80
N ILE A 996 29.21 -2.24 -4.92
CA ILE A 996 29.73 -1.86 -6.23
C ILE A 996 28.94 -0.64 -6.68
N ALA A 997 29.58 0.53 -6.65
CA ALA A 997 29.00 1.78 -7.13
C ALA A 997 29.32 1.94 -8.61
N CYS A 998 28.30 2.03 -9.47
CA CYS A 998 28.50 2.12 -10.92
C CYS A 998 27.56 3.13 -11.59
N GLN A 999 27.92 3.54 -12.81
CA GLN A 999 27.01 4.30 -13.67
C GLN A 999 25.87 3.37 -14.17
N ALA A 1000 24.74 3.96 -14.56
CA ALA A 1000 23.71 3.22 -15.27
C ALA A 1000 24.23 2.70 -16.61
N PRO A 1001 23.88 1.45 -16.99
CA PRO A 1001 24.22 0.90 -18.31
C PRO A 1001 23.75 1.81 -19.43
N THR A 1002 24.51 1.87 -20.53
CA THR A 1002 24.27 2.70 -21.71
C THR A 1002 23.83 1.84 -22.88
N ASP A 1003 22.92 2.37 -23.70
CA ASP A 1003 22.61 1.80 -25.01
C ASP A 1003 23.65 2.27 -26.04
N LYS A 1004 23.81 1.49 -27.12
CA LYS A 1004 24.66 1.88 -28.24
C LYS A 1004 24.15 3.18 -28.88
N SER A 1005 25.03 4.17 -28.99
CA SER A 1005 24.75 5.45 -29.66
C SER A 1005 26.01 5.99 -30.34
N LYS A 1006 25.90 7.15 -31.01
CA LYS A 1006 27.06 7.84 -31.60
C LYS A 1006 28.17 8.10 -30.55
N ASN A 1007 27.77 8.42 -29.33
CA ASN A 1007 28.68 8.85 -28.26
C ASN A 1007 29.01 7.74 -27.25
N HIS A 1008 28.18 6.69 -27.17
CA HIS A 1008 28.32 5.63 -26.17
C HIS A 1008 28.32 4.23 -26.76
N ASP A 1009 29.12 3.35 -26.17
CA ASP A 1009 29.02 1.91 -26.40
C ASP A 1009 27.85 1.31 -25.60
N ASP A 1010 27.32 0.18 -26.07
CA ASP A 1010 26.41 -0.63 -25.26
C ASP A 1010 27.18 -1.25 -24.09
N THR A 1011 26.74 -0.99 -22.87
CA THR A 1011 27.35 -1.53 -21.64
C THR A 1011 26.36 -2.39 -20.83
N THR A 1012 25.21 -2.76 -21.40
CA THR A 1012 24.21 -3.61 -20.74
C THR A 1012 24.73 -5.03 -20.50
N GLU A 1013 25.48 -5.59 -21.45
CA GLU A 1013 26.13 -6.88 -21.27
C GLU A 1013 27.26 -6.82 -20.24
N ASP A 1014 28.09 -5.77 -20.30
CA ASP A 1014 29.19 -5.56 -19.35
C ASP A 1014 28.65 -5.49 -17.91
N PHE A 1015 27.51 -4.83 -17.72
CA PHE A 1015 26.83 -4.74 -16.43
C PHE A 1015 26.41 -6.11 -15.90
N TRP A 1016 25.69 -6.91 -16.68
CA TRP A 1016 25.27 -8.24 -16.21
C TRP A 1016 26.45 -9.19 -16.01
N HIS A 1017 27.47 -9.08 -16.85
CA HIS A 1017 28.72 -9.83 -16.67
C HIS A 1017 29.38 -9.53 -15.33
N MET A 1018 29.45 -8.24 -14.95
CA MET A 1018 29.91 -7.80 -13.64
C MET A 1018 29.06 -8.40 -12.51
N VAL A 1019 27.73 -8.27 -12.56
CA VAL A 1019 26.82 -8.78 -11.52
C VAL A 1019 27.01 -10.29 -11.29
N VAL A 1020 27.11 -11.06 -12.38
CA VAL A 1020 27.24 -12.52 -12.31
C VAL A 1020 28.64 -12.93 -11.81
N LYS A 1021 29.71 -12.33 -12.36
CA LYS A 1021 31.09 -12.68 -12.00
C LYS A 1021 31.44 -12.32 -10.56
N GLU A 1022 30.97 -11.17 -10.07
CA GLU A 1022 31.19 -10.73 -8.69
C GLU A 1022 30.24 -11.41 -7.68
N ARG A 1023 29.43 -12.37 -8.14
CA ARG A 1023 28.49 -13.17 -7.32
C ARG A 1023 27.56 -12.28 -6.49
N CYS A 1024 27.12 -11.17 -7.08
CA CYS A 1024 26.12 -10.29 -6.51
C CYS A 1024 24.78 -11.02 -6.45
N ASN A 1025 23.98 -10.72 -5.42
CA ASN A 1025 22.61 -11.22 -5.29
C ASN A 1025 21.57 -10.09 -5.41
N GLU A 1026 22.01 -8.85 -5.18
CA GLU A 1026 21.15 -7.68 -5.04
C GLU A 1026 21.65 -6.54 -5.94
N VAL A 1027 20.71 -5.91 -6.66
CA VAL A 1027 20.95 -4.71 -7.48
C VAL A 1027 19.99 -3.61 -7.04
N VAL A 1028 20.50 -2.40 -6.81
CA VAL A 1028 19.72 -1.22 -6.43
C VAL A 1028 19.87 -0.15 -7.51
N MET A 1029 18.76 0.18 -8.17
CA MET A 1029 18.63 1.20 -9.18
C MET A 1029 17.91 2.42 -8.59
N LEU A 1030 18.59 3.55 -8.45
CA LEU A 1030 18.06 4.76 -7.81
C LEU A 1030 17.65 5.83 -8.84
N CYS A 1031 17.19 5.41 -10.02
CA CYS A 1031 16.71 6.30 -11.07
C CYS A 1031 15.66 5.60 -11.94
N ARG A 1032 14.88 6.40 -12.69
CA ARG A 1032 14.10 5.90 -13.83
C ARG A 1032 14.99 5.86 -15.07
N CYS A 1033 14.62 5.06 -16.08
CA CYS A 1033 15.34 5.07 -17.36
C CYS A 1033 15.31 6.44 -18.04
N VAL A 1034 14.21 7.18 -17.88
CA VAL A 1034 14.02 8.55 -18.40
C VAL A 1034 13.54 9.48 -17.28
N GLU A 1035 14.22 10.61 -17.12
CA GLU A 1035 13.86 11.67 -16.15
C GLU A 1035 13.97 13.04 -16.83
N GLY A 1036 12.91 13.86 -16.76
CA GLY A 1036 12.91 15.20 -17.36
C GLY A 1036 13.17 15.22 -18.87
N GLY A 1037 12.79 14.16 -19.59
CA GLY A 1037 13.05 14.00 -21.02
C GLY A 1037 14.46 13.48 -21.38
N SER A 1038 15.34 13.31 -20.40
CA SER A 1038 16.71 12.81 -20.61
C SER A 1038 16.86 11.35 -20.20
N VAL A 1039 17.58 10.56 -21.01
CA VAL A 1039 17.85 9.14 -20.74
C VAL A 1039 18.92 9.00 -19.64
N GLN A 1040 18.51 8.52 -18.47
CA GLN A 1040 19.37 8.29 -17.31
C GLN A 1040 19.93 6.87 -17.26
N SER A 1041 19.21 5.88 -17.80
CA SER A 1041 19.63 4.48 -17.85
C SER A 1041 19.10 3.80 -19.10
N ALA A 1042 19.89 2.88 -19.67
CA ALA A 1042 19.37 1.88 -20.59
C ALA A 1042 18.37 0.97 -19.84
N GLU A 1043 17.42 0.40 -20.56
CA GLU A 1043 16.54 -0.62 -20.04
C GLU A 1043 17.22 -2.00 -20.12
N TYR A 1044 18.04 -2.32 -19.13
CA TYR A 1044 18.84 -3.54 -19.07
C TYR A 1044 18.11 -4.72 -18.39
N TYR A 1045 16.83 -4.56 -18.07
CA TYR A 1045 15.99 -5.54 -17.37
C TYR A 1045 14.66 -5.75 -18.12
N PRO A 1046 14.00 -6.92 -17.97
CA PRO A 1046 12.69 -7.20 -18.56
C PRO A 1046 11.57 -6.41 -17.86
N ILE A 1047 10.57 -6.00 -18.65
CA ILE A 1047 9.39 -5.27 -18.16
C ILE A 1047 8.20 -6.18 -17.80
N ALA A 1048 8.17 -7.41 -18.32
CA ALA A 1048 7.09 -8.40 -18.11
C ALA A 1048 7.66 -9.83 -18.12
N ILE A 1049 6.95 -10.80 -17.51
CA ILE A 1049 7.43 -12.19 -17.35
C ILE A 1049 7.66 -12.88 -18.70
N ASP A 1050 6.77 -12.64 -19.65
CA ASP A 1050 6.77 -13.21 -21.00
C ASP A 1050 7.77 -12.53 -21.96
N LYS A 1051 8.40 -11.43 -21.53
CA LYS A 1051 9.32 -10.63 -22.34
C LYS A 1051 10.72 -10.62 -21.73
N PRO A 1052 11.48 -11.73 -21.83
CA PRO A 1052 12.85 -11.77 -21.35
C PRO A 1052 13.70 -10.72 -22.10
N LYS A 1053 14.56 -10.02 -21.36
CA LYS A 1053 15.48 -9.03 -21.94
C LYS A 1053 16.79 -9.71 -22.28
N LYS A 1054 17.27 -9.53 -23.51
CA LYS A 1054 18.62 -9.94 -23.92
C LYS A 1054 19.58 -8.76 -23.83
N CYS A 1055 20.67 -8.94 -23.10
CA CYS A 1055 21.78 -7.99 -22.99
C CYS A 1055 23.07 -8.73 -23.37
N GLY A 1056 23.46 -8.66 -24.64
CA GLY A 1056 24.54 -9.46 -25.21
C GLY A 1056 24.33 -10.97 -24.98
N ARG A 1057 25.26 -11.65 -24.31
CA ARG A 1057 25.15 -13.09 -23.99
C ARG A 1057 24.21 -13.42 -22.83
N TYR A 1058 23.69 -12.43 -22.12
CA TYR A 1058 22.80 -12.64 -20.98
C TYR A 1058 21.33 -12.53 -21.38
N GLU A 1059 20.55 -13.53 -20.99
CA GLU A 1059 19.09 -13.52 -21.04
C GLU A 1059 18.57 -13.33 -19.62
N ILE A 1060 17.72 -12.33 -19.42
CA ILE A 1060 17.18 -11.93 -18.13
C ILE A 1060 15.67 -12.11 -18.17
N SER A 1061 15.15 -12.98 -17.31
CA SER A 1061 13.73 -13.29 -17.20
C SER A 1061 13.20 -12.92 -15.83
N LEU A 1062 11.97 -12.42 -15.72
CA LEU A 1062 11.31 -12.28 -14.41
C LEU A 1062 10.85 -13.66 -13.92
N LEU A 1063 11.05 -13.92 -12.63
CA LEU A 1063 10.54 -15.12 -11.95
C LEU A 1063 9.12 -14.91 -11.40
N ALA A 1064 8.68 -13.66 -11.30
CA ALA A 1064 7.36 -13.24 -10.85
C ALA A 1064 7.14 -11.79 -11.29
N GLU A 1065 5.88 -11.35 -11.27
CA GLU A 1065 5.53 -9.96 -11.57
C GLU A 1065 6.24 -8.99 -10.60
N PRO A 1066 6.64 -7.79 -11.06
CA PRO A 1066 7.27 -6.80 -10.19
C PRO A 1066 6.39 -6.47 -8.98
N GLY A 1067 6.95 -6.62 -7.78
CA GLY A 1067 6.29 -6.27 -6.53
C GLY A 1067 6.68 -4.88 -6.02
N ILE A 1068 6.18 -4.54 -4.83
CA ILE A 1068 6.62 -3.38 -4.05
C ILE A 1068 7.43 -3.82 -2.84
N PHE A 1069 8.39 -3.01 -2.39
CA PHE A 1069 9.19 -3.31 -1.21
C PHE A 1069 8.44 -2.94 0.07
N MET A 1070 7.99 -3.95 0.84
CA MET A 1070 7.19 -3.76 2.05
C MET A 1070 5.96 -2.88 1.75
N GLU A 1071 5.71 -1.82 2.53
CA GLU A 1071 4.68 -0.80 2.29
C GLU A 1071 5.12 0.37 1.38
N PHE A 1072 6.39 0.40 0.92
CA PHE A 1072 6.98 1.52 0.17
C PHE A 1072 6.73 1.38 -1.34
N LYS A 1073 5.72 2.09 -1.85
CA LYS A 1073 5.26 2.01 -3.25
C LYS A 1073 6.26 2.56 -4.27
N GLU A 1074 7.16 3.41 -3.82
CA GLU A 1074 8.19 4.08 -4.61
C GLU A 1074 9.38 3.14 -4.91
N ILE A 1075 9.44 1.95 -4.29
CA ILE A 1075 10.50 0.96 -4.50
C ILE A 1075 9.90 -0.30 -5.13
N ILE A 1076 10.16 -0.48 -6.42
CA ILE A 1076 9.75 -1.67 -7.19
C ILE A 1076 10.76 -2.79 -6.96
N VAL A 1077 10.29 -4.03 -6.77
CA VAL A 1077 11.12 -5.22 -6.56
C VAL A 1077 10.90 -6.23 -7.66
N ARG A 1078 11.99 -6.66 -8.32
CA ARG A 1078 11.97 -7.69 -9.37
C ARG A 1078 12.85 -8.86 -8.95
N ARG A 1079 12.33 -10.08 -8.97
CA ARG A 1079 13.16 -11.29 -8.89
C ARG A 1079 13.45 -11.76 -10.30
N MET A 1080 14.72 -11.77 -10.69
CA MET A 1080 15.16 -12.05 -12.04
C MET A 1080 16.07 -13.27 -12.08
N MET A 1081 15.87 -14.13 -13.07
CA MET A 1081 16.81 -15.19 -13.43
C MET A 1081 17.73 -14.68 -14.54
N ILE A 1082 19.03 -14.71 -14.28
CA ILE A 1082 20.07 -14.34 -15.24
C ILE A 1082 20.67 -15.63 -15.80
N ARG A 1083 20.50 -15.85 -17.10
CA ARG A 1083 21.05 -16.98 -17.84
C ARG A 1083 22.15 -16.49 -18.77
N ASP A 1084 23.33 -17.08 -18.64
CA ASP A 1084 24.38 -16.98 -19.64
C ASP A 1084 24.03 -17.92 -20.81
N THR A 1085 23.75 -17.36 -21.98
CA THR A 1085 23.37 -18.13 -23.18
C THR A 1085 24.51 -18.99 -23.73
N THR A 1086 25.76 -18.68 -23.36
CA THR A 1086 26.92 -19.52 -23.69
C THR A 1086 27.07 -20.71 -22.73
N ASN A 1087 26.29 -20.75 -21.65
CA ASN A 1087 26.36 -21.71 -20.54
C ASN A 1087 27.74 -21.83 -19.88
N LYS A 1088 28.68 -20.90 -20.11
CA LYS A 1088 30.00 -20.86 -19.44
C LYS A 1088 29.89 -20.47 -17.96
N LEU A 1089 28.81 -19.80 -17.56
CA LEU A 1089 28.56 -19.39 -16.18
C LEU A 1089 27.23 -19.96 -15.69
N LYS A 1090 27.19 -20.36 -14.41
CA LYS A 1090 25.96 -20.87 -13.76
C LYS A 1090 24.89 -19.79 -13.75
N LYS A 1091 23.64 -20.20 -14.00
CA LYS A 1091 22.45 -19.33 -13.87
C LYS A 1091 22.37 -18.78 -12.44
N ARG A 1092 21.93 -17.53 -12.28
CA ARG A 1092 21.78 -16.89 -10.97
C ARG A 1092 20.42 -16.22 -10.83
N THR A 1093 19.86 -16.26 -9.63
CA THR A 1093 18.69 -15.45 -9.26
C THR A 1093 19.17 -14.17 -8.57
N ILE A 1094 18.71 -13.03 -9.07
CA ILE A 1094 19.07 -11.69 -8.59
C ILE A 1094 17.79 -10.96 -8.19
N THR A 1095 17.78 -10.28 -7.03
CA THR A 1095 16.72 -9.33 -6.71
C THR A 1095 17.15 -7.93 -7.12
N HIS A 1096 16.29 -7.22 -7.85
CA HIS A 1096 16.49 -5.87 -8.30
C HIS A 1096 15.48 -4.94 -7.64
N TYR A 1097 16.00 -3.91 -6.99
CA TYR A 1097 15.25 -2.87 -6.32
C TYR A 1097 15.36 -1.59 -7.13
N GLN A 1098 14.24 -1.00 -7.54
CA GLN A 1098 14.22 0.26 -8.27
C GLN A 1098 13.44 1.32 -7.52
N HIS A 1099 14.12 2.39 -7.09
CA HIS A 1099 13.47 3.56 -6.53
C HIS A 1099 13.04 4.50 -7.67
N ILE A 1100 11.73 4.73 -7.78
CA ILE A 1100 11.12 5.55 -8.84
C ILE A 1100 10.70 6.95 -8.37
N GLY A 1101 10.85 7.29 -7.09
CA GLY A 1101 10.50 8.58 -6.50
C GLY A 1101 11.68 9.57 -6.36
N TRP A 1102 12.93 9.08 -6.36
CA TRP A 1102 14.12 9.89 -6.14
C TRP A 1102 14.62 10.55 -7.44
N LYS A 1103 14.19 11.80 -7.69
CA LYS A 1103 14.59 12.60 -8.87
C LYS A 1103 16.09 12.95 -8.88
N ASP A 1104 16.66 13.14 -10.07
CA ASP A 1104 18.07 13.50 -10.22
C ASP A 1104 18.47 14.79 -9.51
N GLN A 1105 19.69 14.81 -8.97
CA GLN A 1105 20.27 15.91 -8.16
C GLN A 1105 19.45 16.36 -6.93
N LYS A 1106 18.27 15.76 -6.70
CA LYS A 1106 17.45 15.98 -5.51
C LYS A 1106 17.77 14.96 -4.43
N CYS A 1107 17.12 15.12 -3.29
CA CYS A 1107 17.06 14.12 -2.23
C CYS A 1107 15.72 13.36 -2.29
N PRO A 1108 15.62 12.20 -1.63
CA PRO A 1108 14.37 11.45 -1.52
C PRO A 1108 13.22 12.35 -0.99
N PRO A 1109 11.98 12.16 -1.46
CA PRO A 1109 10.79 12.87 -0.95
C PRO A 1109 10.66 12.84 0.58
N ARG A 1110 9.92 13.82 1.12
CA ARG A 1110 9.74 13.99 2.57
C ARG A 1110 9.22 12.70 3.22
N GLY A 1111 9.97 12.19 4.21
CA GLY A 1111 9.59 10.98 4.98
C GLY A 1111 10.23 9.67 4.52
N GLU A 1112 11.03 9.66 3.45
CA GLU A 1112 11.60 8.42 2.89
C GLU A 1112 12.90 7.91 3.52
N HIS A 1113 13.39 8.55 4.60
CA HIS A 1113 14.53 8.02 5.37
C HIS A 1113 14.27 6.59 5.84
N GLU A 1114 13.04 6.29 6.25
CA GLU A 1114 12.62 4.96 6.69
C GLU A 1114 12.71 3.93 5.55
N ALA A 1115 12.22 4.27 4.36
CA ALA A 1115 12.23 3.37 3.20
C ALA A 1115 13.65 2.94 2.81
N LEU A 1116 14.57 3.92 2.72
CA LEU A 1116 15.97 3.67 2.36
C LEU A 1116 16.74 2.98 3.50
N TYR A 1117 16.42 3.29 4.75
CA TYR A 1117 16.97 2.57 5.90
C TYR A 1117 16.53 1.10 5.92
N GLN A 1118 15.24 0.81 5.74
CA GLN A 1118 14.73 -0.57 5.70
C GLN A 1118 15.32 -1.35 4.52
N LEU A 1119 15.50 -0.69 3.37
CA LEU A 1119 16.19 -1.29 2.24
C LEU A 1119 17.66 -1.58 2.55
N MET A 1120 18.40 -0.65 3.18
CA MET A 1120 19.79 -0.90 3.58
C MET A 1120 19.90 -2.03 4.62
N LYS A 1121 18.99 -2.03 5.60
CA LYS A 1121 18.91 -3.06 6.65
C LYS A 1121 18.64 -4.44 6.08
N LYS A 1122 17.89 -4.55 4.98
CA LYS A 1122 17.70 -5.82 4.25
C LYS A 1122 19.02 -6.41 3.76
N PHE A 1123 20.00 -5.55 3.44
CA PHE A 1123 21.32 -5.97 2.97
C PHE A 1123 22.30 -6.29 4.11
N GLU A 1124 21.95 -6.00 5.36
CA GLU A 1124 22.76 -6.26 6.54
C GLU A 1124 22.36 -7.60 7.19
N SER A 1125 23.19 -8.64 7.04
CA SER A 1125 22.99 -9.90 7.78
C SER A 1125 23.55 -9.82 9.20
N LYS A 1126 22.77 -10.26 10.19
CA LYS A 1126 23.21 -10.42 11.58
C LYS A 1126 24.00 -11.71 11.83
N TRP A 1127 23.88 -12.69 10.92
CA TRP A 1127 24.44 -14.04 11.10
C TRP A 1127 25.73 -14.25 10.31
N ILE A 1128 25.92 -13.51 9.21
CA ILE A 1128 27.11 -13.61 8.35
C ILE A 1128 27.95 -12.34 8.51
N PRO A 1129 29.23 -12.43 8.91
CA PRO A 1129 30.10 -11.26 9.00
C PRO A 1129 30.13 -10.47 7.69
N ALA A 1130 30.07 -9.14 7.76
CA ALA A 1130 29.85 -8.27 6.60
C ALA A 1130 30.85 -8.48 5.44
N ARG A 1131 32.10 -8.83 5.76
CA ARG A 1131 33.16 -9.17 4.78
C ARG A 1131 32.88 -10.41 3.92
N PHE A 1132 32.06 -11.34 4.40
CA PHE A 1132 31.70 -12.57 3.70
C PHE A 1132 30.37 -12.46 2.96
N GLN A 1133 29.64 -11.36 3.12
CA GLN A 1133 28.41 -11.13 2.38
C GLN A 1133 28.73 -10.79 0.91
N SER A 1134 27.84 -11.19 0.01
CA SER A 1134 27.90 -10.80 -1.41
C SER A 1134 27.86 -9.27 -1.55
N PRO A 1135 28.61 -8.68 -2.51
CA PRO A 1135 28.52 -7.26 -2.80
C PRO A 1135 27.11 -6.87 -3.29
N VAL A 1136 26.65 -5.69 -2.88
CA VAL A 1136 25.40 -5.08 -3.40
C VAL A 1136 25.77 -4.11 -4.51
N VAL A 1137 25.17 -4.28 -5.69
CA VAL A 1137 25.37 -3.33 -6.81
C VAL A 1137 24.42 -2.17 -6.62
N VAL A 1138 24.92 -0.94 -6.66
CA VAL A 1138 24.11 0.27 -6.54
C VAL A 1138 24.46 1.20 -7.70
N HIS A 1139 23.45 1.67 -8.41
CA HIS A 1139 23.63 2.68 -9.45
C HIS A 1139 22.51 3.72 -9.44
N CYS A 1140 22.82 4.87 -10.00
CA CYS A 1140 21.86 5.89 -10.44
C CYS A 1140 22.20 6.19 -11.90
N SER A 1141 22.12 7.44 -12.36
CA SER A 1141 22.58 7.81 -13.70
C SER A 1141 24.12 7.68 -13.83
N THR A 1142 24.88 8.50 -13.12
CA THR A 1142 26.36 8.53 -13.18
C THR A 1142 27.05 7.74 -12.06
N GLY A 1143 26.28 7.27 -11.07
CA GLY A 1143 26.80 6.46 -9.97
C GLY A 1143 27.56 7.22 -8.88
N ILE A 1144 27.37 8.55 -8.78
CA ILE A 1144 28.10 9.40 -7.83
C ILE A 1144 27.22 10.21 -6.86
N GLY A 1145 25.98 10.55 -7.25
CA GLY A 1145 25.03 11.28 -6.41
C GLY A 1145 24.22 10.32 -5.54
N ARG A 1146 22.99 10.02 -5.97
CA ARG A 1146 22.02 9.13 -5.29
C ARG A 1146 22.64 7.80 -4.83
N ALA A 1147 23.45 7.17 -5.68
CA ALA A 1147 24.15 5.92 -5.36
C ALA A 1147 25.10 6.04 -4.18
N MET A 1148 25.95 7.07 -4.15
CA MET A 1148 26.90 7.26 -3.05
C MET A 1148 26.24 7.84 -1.80
N THR A 1149 25.14 8.58 -1.95
CA THR A 1149 24.28 8.95 -0.81
C THR A 1149 23.69 7.70 -0.16
N PHE A 1150 23.13 6.76 -0.94
CA PHE A 1150 22.58 5.51 -0.40
C PHE A 1150 23.67 4.62 0.23
N ILE A 1151 24.80 4.39 -0.44
CA ILE A 1151 25.94 3.64 0.12
C ILE A 1151 26.50 4.34 1.37
N GLY A 1152 26.48 5.68 1.37
CA GLY A 1152 26.87 6.54 2.48
C GLY A 1152 26.14 6.20 3.77
N ILE A 1153 24.83 5.89 3.70
CA ILE A 1153 24.01 5.54 4.87
C ILE A 1153 24.68 4.45 5.70
N HIS A 1154 25.24 3.41 5.07
CA HIS A 1154 25.96 2.35 5.78
C HIS A 1154 27.41 2.73 6.08
N THR A 1155 28.16 3.11 5.05
CA THR A 1155 29.61 3.33 5.15
C THR A 1155 29.97 4.42 6.14
N VAL A 1156 29.27 5.56 6.11
CA VAL A 1156 29.48 6.69 7.02
C VAL A 1156 29.01 6.35 8.44
N THR A 1157 27.89 5.62 8.58
CA THR A 1157 27.42 5.15 9.90
C THR A 1157 28.48 4.30 10.59
N GLU A 1158 29.10 3.35 9.89
CA GLU A 1158 30.17 2.52 10.45
C GLU A 1158 31.39 3.33 10.88
N ASP A 1159 31.71 4.41 10.15
CA ASP A 1159 32.78 5.31 10.56
C ASP A 1159 32.40 6.17 11.77
N VAL A 1160 31.14 6.61 11.90
CA VAL A 1160 30.66 7.38 13.06
C VAL A 1160 30.65 6.50 14.31
N ILE A 1161 30.20 5.23 14.18
CA ILE A 1161 30.24 4.25 15.27
C ILE A 1161 31.66 4.06 15.79
N LYS A 1162 32.66 4.04 14.89
CA LYS A 1162 34.05 3.82 15.27
C LYS A 1162 34.69 5.06 15.91
N ASP A 1163 34.42 6.24 15.37
CA ASP A 1163 34.96 7.49 15.87
C ASP A 1163 33.99 8.63 15.56
N THR A 1164 33.33 9.16 16.59
CA THR A 1164 32.39 10.28 16.48
C THR A 1164 33.09 11.63 16.28
N SER A 1165 34.41 11.72 16.52
CA SER A 1165 35.17 12.99 16.43
C SER A 1165 35.66 13.32 15.03
N THR A 1166 35.74 12.34 14.13
CA THR A 1166 36.14 12.57 12.73
C THR A 1166 35.20 13.58 12.06
N ALA A 1167 35.80 14.67 11.55
CA ALA A 1167 35.09 15.75 10.87
C ALA A 1167 34.32 15.25 9.64
N TRP A 1168 33.17 15.87 9.36
CA TRP A 1168 32.28 15.47 8.25
C TRP A 1168 32.98 15.47 6.89
N VAL A 1169 33.83 16.47 6.63
CA VAL A 1169 34.59 16.58 5.38
C VAL A 1169 35.46 15.36 5.11
N ASN A 1170 36.07 14.77 6.14
CA ASN A 1170 36.91 13.57 5.98
C ASN A 1170 36.07 12.34 5.63
N ARG A 1171 34.81 12.28 6.10
CA ARG A 1171 33.87 11.20 5.73
C ARG A 1171 33.46 11.31 4.26
N LEU A 1172 33.27 12.53 3.77
CA LEU A 1172 33.03 12.79 2.35
C LEU A 1172 34.28 12.45 1.50
N LYS A 1173 35.49 12.78 1.97
CA LYS A 1173 36.76 12.39 1.33
C LYS A 1173 36.87 10.86 1.21
N LEU A 1174 36.54 10.10 2.25
CA LEU A 1174 36.51 8.62 2.19
C LEU A 1174 35.57 8.08 1.11
N LEU A 1175 34.38 8.68 0.94
CA LEU A 1175 33.48 8.30 -0.16
C LEU A 1175 34.07 8.65 -1.53
N ARG A 1176 34.74 9.80 -1.66
CA ARG A 1176 35.37 10.23 -2.91
C ARG A 1176 36.62 9.43 -3.26
N GLU A 1177 37.39 8.98 -2.29
CA GLU A 1177 38.49 8.03 -2.48
C GLU A 1177 37.98 6.71 -3.05
N ALA A 1178 36.84 6.20 -2.54
CA ALA A 1178 36.23 4.99 -3.06
C ALA A 1178 35.64 5.17 -4.47
N ARG A 1179 34.97 6.29 -4.73
CA ARG A 1179 34.34 6.62 -6.01
C ARG A 1179 34.50 8.11 -6.26
N TRP A 1180 35.34 8.49 -7.21
CA TRP A 1180 35.57 9.90 -7.54
C TRP A 1180 34.24 10.63 -7.82
N HIS A 1181 34.20 11.90 -7.43
CA HIS A 1181 33.00 12.76 -7.50
C HIS A 1181 31.82 12.34 -6.62
N ALA A 1182 31.98 11.35 -5.71
CA ALA A 1182 30.93 10.98 -4.76
C ALA A 1182 30.37 12.19 -4.00
N ILE A 1183 29.04 12.21 -3.86
CA ILE A 1183 28.24 13.32 -3.31
C ILE A 1183 28.37 14.57 -4.19
N GLN A 1184 27.30 14.83 -4.96
CA GLN A 1184 27.29 15.81 -6.04
C GLN A 1184 26.84 17.20 -5.56
N THR A 1185 25.95 17.28 -4.56
CA THR A 1185 25.34 18.54 -4.13
C THR A 1185 25.39 18.72 -2.61
N THR A 1186 25.39 19.96 -2.16
CA THR A 1186 25.26 20.35 -0.74
C THR A 1186 24.04 19.69 -0.09
N ARG A 1187 22.93 19.61 -0.84
CA ARG A 1187 21.71 18.91 -0.42
C ARG A 1187 21.90 17.43 -0.15
N GLN A 1188 22.65 16.72 -0.99
CA GLN A 1188 22.96 15.30 -0.78
C GLN A 1188 23.86 15.09 0.44
N SER A 1189 24.84 15.99 0.67
CA SER A 1189 25.69 15.92 1.86
C SER A 1189 24.87 16.11 3.15
N PHE A 1190 24.01 17.13 3.20
CA PHE A 1190 23.13 17.38 4.34
C PHE A 1190 22.23 16.17 4.60
N TRP A 1191 21.53 15.72 3.56
CA TRP A 1191 20.60 14.59 3.69
C TRP A 1191 21.31 13.31 4.16
N LEU A 1192 22.55 13.07 3.71
CA LEU A 1192 23.35 11.93 4.16
C LEU A 1192 23.67 12.00 5.67
N GLU A 1193 24.05 13.16 6.21
CA GLU A 1193 24.31 13.32 7.65
C GLU A 1193 23.06 13.02 8.47
N MET A 1194 21.89 13.50 8.02
CA MET A 1194 20.62 13.17 8.64
C MET A 1194 20.28 11.68 8.55
N ALA A 1195 20.46 11.05 7.39
CA ALA A 1195 20.17 9.63 7.20
C ALA A 1195 21.02 8.75 8.12
N VAL A 1196 22.29 9.13 8.33
CA VAL A 1196 23.18 8.49 9.31
C VAL A 1196 22.65 8.68 10.73
N ALA A 1197 22.24 9.90 11.11
CA ALA A 1197 21.66 10.17 12.43
C ALA A 1197 20.38 9.35 12.68
N HIS A 1198 19.50 9.24 11.68
CA HIS A 1198 18.30 8.42 11.72
C HIS A 1198 18.62 6.94 11.89
N LYS A 1199 19.52 6.38 11.07
CA LYS A 1199 19.97 4.98 11.19
C LYS A 1199 20.54 4.69 12.58
N LEU A 1200 21.42 5.56 13.09
CA LEU A 1200 21.99 5.43 14.44
C LEU A 1200 20.91 5.43 15.53
N ASN A 1201 19.93 6.34 15.45
CA ASN A 1201 18.82 6.39 16.40
C ASN A 1201 17.99 5.09 16.38
N TRP A 1202 17.67 4.56 15.20
CA TRP A 1202 16.89 3.32 15.06
C TRP A 1202 17.66 2.07 15.47
N ASP A 1203 18.92 1.93 15.08
CA ASP A 1203 19.74 0.75 15.37
C ASP A 1203 20.10 0.66 16.87
N TYR A 1204 20.40 1.80 17.51
CA TYR A 1204 20.84 1.84 18.91
C TYR A 1204 19.73 2.23 19.90
N LYS A 1205 18.53 2.57 19.41
CA LYS A 1205 17.39 3.04 20.20
C LYS A 1205 17.78 4.23 21.08
N LEU A 1206 18.28 5.30 20.47
CA LEU A 1206 18.90 6.42 21.20
C LEU A 1206 17.87 7.35 21.86
N GLY A 1207 16.64 7.40 21.34
CA GLY A 1207 15.55 8.25 21.85
C GLY A 1207 15.68 9.72 21.43
N MET A 1208 16.32 9.98 20.28
CA MET A 1208 16.68 11.31 19.77
C MET A 1208 15.63 11.87 18.79
N ASP A 1209 14.37 11.45 18.92
CA ASP A 1209 13.33 11.75 17.93
C ASP A 1209 13.02 13.25 17.83
N LYS A 1210 13.23 14.00 18.91
CA LYS A 1210 13.06 15.47 18.91
C LYS A 1210 14.15 16.14 18.08
N GLU A 1211 15.41 15.82 18.33
CA GLU A 1211 16.55 16.38 17.60
C GLU A 1211 16.50 16.02 16.11
N LEU A 1212 16.12 14.78 15.78
CA LEU A 1212 15.94 14.37 14.38
C LEU A 1212 14.80 15.13 13.68
N LYS A 1213 13.70 15.44 14.38
CA LYS A 1213 12.63 16.30 13.84
C LYS A 1213 13.11 17.72 13.57
N GLU A 1214 13.94 18.28 14.45
CA GLU A 1214 14.55 19.59 14.27
C GLU A 1214 15.50 19.60 13.05
N GLN A 1215 16.36 18.60 12.92
CA GLN A 1215 17.23 18.41 11.75
C GLN A 1215 16.42 18.30 10.46
N GLN A 1216 15.35 17.51 10.48
CA GLN A 1216 14.45 17.36 9.35
C GLN A 1216 13.75 18.66 8.96
N ALA A 1217 13.34 19.48 9.92
CA ALA A 1217 12.78 20.79 9.66
C ALA A 1217 13.81 21.74 9.01
N MET A 1218 15.04 21.78 9.54
CA MET A 1218 16.13 22.58 8.96
C MET A 1218 16.42 22.20 7.50
N PHE A 1219 16.46 20.90 7.19
CA PHE A 1219 16.66 20.42 5.83
C PHE A 1219 15.51 20.81 4.89
N LEU A 1220 14.25 20.73 5.35
CA LEU A 1220 13.10 21.12 4.54
C LEU A 1220 13.13 22.61 4.20
N THR A 1221 13.45 23.47 5.17
CA THR A 1221 13.61 24.91 4.93
C THR A 1221 14.72 25.18 3.90
N PHE A 1222 15.87 24.52 4.04
CA PHE A 1222 16.94 24.63 3.06
C PHE A 1222 16.50 24.16 1.66
N ASN A 1223 15.82 23.01 1.57
CA ASN A 1223 15.36 22.44 0.31
C ASN A 1223 14.32 23.34 -0.40
N GLU A 1224 13.42 23.97 0.34
CA GLU A 1224 12.45 24.94 -0.19
C GLU A 1224 13.13 26.20 -0.73
N GLN A 1225 14.09 26.76 0.02
CA GLN A 1225 14.85 27.93 -0.42
C GLN A 1225 15.63 27.65 -1.71
N GLU A 1226 16.34 26.53 -1.80
CA GLU A 1226 17.11 26.16 -2.98
C GLU A 1226 16.20 25.83 -4.19
N GLU A 1227 15.00 25.28 -3.98
CA GLU A 1227 14.03 25.09 -5.08
C GLU A 1227 13.49 26.41 -5.63
N LEU A 1228 13.29 27.42 -4.78
CA LEU A 1228 12.90 28.77 -5.18
C LEU A 1228 14.03 29.48 -5.94
N GLU A 1229 15.27 29.39 -5.45
CA GLU A 1229 16.46 29.95 -6.11
C GLU A 1229 16.65 29.34 -7.51
N LEU A 1230 16.63 28.00 -7.64
CA LEU A 1230 16.73 27.32 -8.94
C LEU A 1230 15.54 27.62 -9.87
N ALA A 1231 14.35 27.85 -9.33
CA ALA A 1231 13.19 28.27 -10.13
C ALA A 1231 13.35 29.70 -10.66
N ALA A 1232 13.94 30.60 -9.87
CA ALA A 1232 14.26 31.96 -10.29
C ALA A 1232 15.35 31.98 -11.36
N GLU A 1233 16.39 31.15 -11.25
CA GLU A 1233 17.43 30.99 -12.27
C GLU A 1233 16.88 30.45 -13.58
N ARG A 1234 16.05 29.39 -13.54
CA ARG A 1234 15.38 28.86 -14.75
C ARG A 1234 14.46 29.87 -15.41
N ARG A 1235 13.84 30.79 -14.65
CA ARG A 1235 13.07 31.91 -15.20
C ARG A 1235 14.00 32.89 -15.90
N LYS A 1236 15.09 33.31 -15.24
CA LYS A 1236 16.11 34.19 -15.86
C LYS A 1236 16.73 33.59 -17.13
N GLU A 1237 16.99 32.29 -17.18
CA GLU A 1237 17.48 31.61 -18.38
C GLU A 1237 16.43 31.56 -19.50
N LYS A 1238 15.15 31.29 -19.16
CA LYS A 1238 14.06 31.36 -20.14
C LYS A 1238 13.86 32.78 -20.67
N ASP A 1239 13.97 33.78 -19.81
CA ASP A 1239 13.84 35.19 -20.17
C ASP A 1239 15.02 35.61 -21.05
N LYS A 1240 16.26 35.21 -20.72
CA LYS A 1240 17.44 35.41 -21.58
C LYS A 1240 17.33 34.69 -22.92
N LYS A 1241 16.78 33.47 -22.94
CA LYS A 1241 16.59 32.70 -24.17
C LYS A 1241 15.49 33.31 -25.05
N ALA A 1242 14.41 33.82 -24.44
CA ALA A 1242 13.38 34.58 -25.14
C ALA A 1242 13.91 35.93 -25.66
N GLU A 1243 14.79 36.61 -24.92
CA GLU A 1243 15.48 37.82 -25.38
C GLU A 1243 16.48 37.54 -26.52
N GLY A 1244 17.20 36.41 -26.48
CA GLY A 1244 18.11 35.98 -27.55
C GLY A 1244 17.36 35.58 -28.83
N GLU A 1245 16.25 34.85 -28.68
CA GLU A 1245 15.35 34.50 -29.79
C GLU A 1245 14.67 35.75 -30.39
N ALA A 1246 14.36 36.76 -29.58
CA ALA A 1246 13.85 38.06 -30.04
C ALA A 1246 14.92 38.92 -30.76
N LYS A 1247 16.22 38.65 -30.51
CA LYS A 1247 17.36 39.35 -31.14
C LYS A 1247 17.96 38.62 -32.34
N GLY A 1248 17.48 37.41 -32.67
CA GLY A 1248 17.96 36.63 -33.82
C GLY A 1248 19.35 36.02 -33.63
N GLU A 1249 19.83 35.87 -32.40
CA GLU A 1249 21.12 35.23 -32.11
C GLU A 1249 20.95 33.71 -31.95
N GLU A 1250 21.74 32.91 -32.69
CA GLU A 1250 21.74 31.46 -32.52
C GLU A 1250 22.21 31.06 -31.12
N PRO A 1251 21.52 30.14 -30.43
CA PRO A 1251 21.86 29.80 -29.06
C PRO A 1251 23.19 29.03 -28.99
N ILE A 1252 24.22 29.67 -28.43
CA ILE A 1252 25.47 29.00 -28.03
C ILE A 1252 25.14 28.03 -26.89
N LEU A 1253 25.07 26.74 -27.21
CA LEU A 1253 24.89 25.67 -26.24
C LEU A 1253 26.25 25.34 -25.60
N GLY A 1254 26.57 25.95 -24.46
CA GLY A 1254 27.78 25.60 -23.71
C GLY A 1254 27.91 26.28 -22.34
N GLN A 1255 27.99 25.44 -21.30
CA GLN A 1255 28.40 25.74 -19.91
C GLN A 1255 27.39 26.39 -18.95
N ALA A 1256 26.58 25.52 -18.33
CA ALA A 1256 26.16 25.69 -16.94
C ALA A 1256 26.07 24.31 -16.27
N VAL A 1257 27.22 23.69 -16.03
CA VAL A 1257 27.36 22.50 -15.16
C VAL A 1257 28.60 22.71 -14.30
N LEU A 1258 28.46 23.53 -13.25
CA LEU A 1258 29.25 23.60 -12.02
C LEU A 1258 28.97 24.96 -11.34
N GLN A 1259 27.81 25.07 -10.70
CA GLN A 1259 27.58 25.95 -9.55
C GLN A 1259 26.56 25.28 -8.64
#